data_AF-A0A2S8FTJ1-F1
#
_entry.id   AF-A0A2S8FTJ1-F1
#
_cell.length_a   1.000
_cell.length_b   1.000
_cell.length_c   1.000
_cell.angle_alpha   90.00
_cell.angle_beta   90.00
_cell.angle_gamma   90.00
#
_symmetry.space_group_name_H-M   'P 1'
#
loop_
_entity.id
_entity.type
_entity.pdbx_description
1 polymer ?
#
loop_
_entity_poly.entity_id
_entity_poly.type
_entity_poly.pdbx_seq_one_letter_code
_entity_poly.pdbx_strand_id
1 'polypeptide(L)'
;MHFLPHQARYGAGSLRVALSTALVLAVCLAAVRADEAPKIDFAAAQKLLETSCADCHSGPEGEGGFTLSDLAESSAMGAKYDEWMKLRTRLADHSMPPADAEPMDADARHQLVDWIKLATRDAVRQQGELAGPPMFRRMAAHEYSNTVRDLLGTHFDAGNGLPQDSAGGEGFNNAGETLIISPIHAEKYVEAAVAALDYAAHDSQARGRLLSERPSDKLPEQDAAKRNLRKFAERAFRRPVKEEELAAIVKTYDEARESGLNYEAACFYAMRGVMLSPNFLFLIEEAPSEPNKSVPLTDHELAARLSYFLWATSPDRALREAADAGKLQDPEELKRQALRMIKERGTRFNDSMTQFVGQWLGTADLGKTKTIDPELHRWMQDQHVASLRDQPVYVFESMIKENDSLLTLIDADWTFLNAELCDVYRLDRRKIQGEFNQRLQRYPLPEEYRYRGGVLGEGGVMAIASYPRRSSPVLRGVWVLDKMLGVELPPPPANVPALEESKEAAAAQTLRARLQQHRDNPNCATCHNRIDPIGFALENFSEIGQWRDKDAGGPIDPVAILPDGTKIDGQAGLKKYLLENQQQFVRHLTQKMLGYALARGLESGDVATVESIVERLQANEYRSQELVLAIVTSEPFRQKRVNQ
;
A
#
# COMPACT_ATOMS: atom_id res chain seq x y z
N MET A 1 12.16 46.33 -62.56
CA MET A 1 11.49 47.62 -62.78
C MET A 1 10.05 47.51 -62.30
N HIS A 2 9.69 48.40 -61.38
CA HIS A 2 8.35 48.96 -61.14
C HIS A 2 7.23 48.16 -60.44
N PHE A 3 6.94 48.68 -59.22
CA PHE A 3 5.65 49.13 -58.68
C PHE A 3 4.65 48.11 -58.08
N LEU A 4 4.59 48.13 -56.74
CA LEU A 4 3.40 48.04 -55.86
C LEU A 4 2.30 49.04 -56.28
N PRO A 5 1.10 49.11 -55.63
CA PRO A 5 0.25 48.12 -54.94
C PRO A 5 -1.25 48.26 -55.35
N HIS A 6 -2.15 47.43 -54.79
CA HIS A 6 -3.58 47.79 -54.70
C HIS A 6 -4.11 47.59 -53.27
N GLN A 7 -4.56 48.70 -52.68
CA GLN A 7 -5.34 48.75 -51.44
C GLN A 7 -6.83 48.57 -51.76
N ALA A 8 -7.59 47.96 -50.85
CA ALA A 8 -8.92 48.43 -50.40
C ALA A 8 -9.50 47.60 -49.23
N ARG A 9 -9.37 48.15 -48.01
CA ARG A 9 -10.45 48.67 -47.14
C ARG A 9 -11.61 47.78 -46.60
N TYR A 10 -11.62 47.77 -45.25
CA TYR A 10 -12.72 47.88 -44.26
C TYR A 10 -13.59 46.66 -43.89
N GLY A 11 -13.63 46.41 -42.58
CA GLY A 11 -14.66 45.65 -41.89
C GLY A 11 -14.39 45.54 -40.38
N ALA A 12 -14.70 46.59 -39.63
CA ALA A 12 -14.66 46.60 -38.18
C ALA A 12 -15.71 45.65 -37.59
N GLY A 13 -15.34 44.87 -36.58
CA GLY A 13 -16.32 44.18 -35.74
C GLY A 13 -15.75 42.95 -35.05
N SER A 14 -15.31 43.10 -33.79
CA SER A 14 -15.53 42.13 -32.68
C SER A 14 -14.61 42.41 -31.49
N LEU A 15 -14.73 43.60 -30.90
CA LEU A 15 -14.26 43.86 -29.53
C LEU A 15 -15.28 43.28 -28.52
N ARG A 16 -15.50 41.95 -28.53
CA ARG A 16 -16.41 41.25 -27.58
C ARG A 16 -16.00 39.83 -27.20
N VAL A 17 -14.79 39.37 -27.50
CA VAL A 17 -14.35 37.99 -27.17
C VAL A 17 -13.34 37.94 -26.01
N ALA A 18 -12.82 39.09 -25.54
CA ALA A 18 -11.77 39.11 -24.51
C ALA A 18 -12.28 39.07 -23.04
N LEU A 19 -13.58 39.20 -22.78
CA LEU A 19 -14.13 39.07 -21.42
C LEU A 19 -14.71 37.68 -21.10
N SER A 20 -14.95 36.83 -22.11
CA SER A 20 -15.54 35.50 -21.91
C SER A 20 -14.50 34.45 -21.52
N THR A 21 -13.26 34.57 -22.00
CA THR A 21 -12.16 33.63 -21.70
C THR A 21 -11.54 33.86 -20.32
N ALA A 22 -11.56 35.10 -19.80
CA ALA A 22 -11.11 35.40 -18.44
C ALA A 22 -12.10 34.88 -17.37
N LEU A 23 -13.41 34.88 -17.67
CA LEU A 23 -14.43 34.35 -16.75
C LEU A 23 -14.45 32.82 -16.75
N VAL A 24 -14.18 32.17 -17.88
CA VAL A 24 -14.09 30.69 -17.96
C VAL A 24 -12.80 30.17 -17.30
N LEU A 25 -11.68 30.89 -17.38
CA LEU A 25 -10.47 30.54 -16.61
C LEU A 25 -10.63 30.79 -15.10
N ALA A 26 -11.34 31.86 -14.70
CA ALA A 26 -11.61 32.13 -13.28
C ALA A 26 -12.63 31.16 -12.66
N VAL A 27 -13.58 30.64 -13.43
CA VAL A 27 -14.52 29.59 -12.99
C VAL A 27 -13.84 28.21 -12.94
N CYS A 28 -12.81 27.96 -13.75
CA CYS A 28 -12.02 26.73 -13.65
C CYS A 28 -11.02 26.71 -12.46
N LEU A 29 -10.65 27.88 -11.91
CA LEU A 29 -9.86 27.96 -10.66
C LEU A 29 -10.73 27.97 -9.38
N ALA A 30 -12.04 28.17 -9.50
CA ALA A 30 -12.98 28.19 -8.36
C ALA A 30 -13.72 26.86 -8.14
N ALA A 31 -13.46 25.85 -8.98
CA ALA A 31 -13.89 24.46 -8.76
C ALA A 31 -12.70 23.59 -8.30
N VAL A 32 -11.79 24.14 -7.50
CA VAL A 32 -11.12 23.34 -6.48
C VAL A 32 -12.26 22.87 -5.58
N ARG A 33 -12.73 21.63 -5.76
CA ARG A 33 -13.62 21.01 -4.78
C ARG A 33 -12.89 21.10 -3.45
N ALA A 34 -13.32 22.04 -2.63
CA ALA A 34 -12.85 22.21 -1.27
C ALA A 34 -12.89 20.84 -0.61
N ASP A 35 -11.82 20.49 0.10
CA ASP A 35 -11.94 19.55 1.20
C ASP A 35 -13.25 19.87 1.94
N GLU A 36 -14.04 18.85 2.31
CA GLU A 36 -15.23 19.07 3.14
C GLU A 36 -14.81 19.94 4.33
N ALA A 37 -15.30 21.18 4.37
CA ALA A 37 -15.13 22.03 5.52
C ALA A 37 -15.94 21.41 6.67
N PRO A 38 -15.44 21.45 7.91
CA PRO A 38 -16.17 20.87 9.01
C PRO A 38 -17.53 21.57 9.14
N LYS A 39 -18.57 20.79 9.45
CA LYS A 39 -19.96 21.29 9.58
C LYS A 39 -20.13 22.26 10.76
N ILE A 40 -19.22 22.20 11.72
CA ILE A 40 -19.17 23.08 12.89
C ILE A 40 -17.82 23.82 12.90
N ASP A 41 -17.77 25.01 13.50
CA ASP A 41 -16.54 25.76 13.69
C ASP A 41 -15.84 25.43 15.03
N PHE A 42 -14.67 26.02 15.27
CA PHE A 42 -13.92 25.81 16.52
C PHE A 42 -14.75 26.19 17.76
N ALA A 43 -15.53 27.28 17.72
CA ALA A 43 -16.32 27.73 18.86
C ALA A 43 -17.45 26.74 19.20
N ALA A 44 -18.14 26.21 18.19
CA ALA A 44 -19.15 25.18 18.36
C ALA A 44 -18.55 23.85 18.86
N ALA A 45 -17.40 23.44 18.33
CA ALA A 45 -16.69 22.25 18.80
C ALA A 45 -16.22 22.39 20.26
N GLN A 46 -15.64 23.53 20.62
CA GLN A 46 -15.25 23.84 21.98
C GLN A 46 -16.45 23.78 22.93
N LYS A 47 -17.59 24.37 22.54
CA LYS A 47 -18.82 24.31 23.33
C LYS A 47 -19.30 22.87 23.54
N LEU A 48 -19.22 22.00 22.53
CA LEU A 48 -19.58 20.58 22.66
C LEU A 48 -18.66 19.84 23.64
N LEU A 49 -17.34 20.08 23.56
CA LEU A 49 -16.36 19.52 24.48
C LEU A 49 -16.62 19.99 25.92
N GLU A 50 -16.85 21.28 26.12
CA GLU A 50 -17.15 21.85 27.43
C GLU A 50 -18.46 21.29 28.01
N THR A 51 -19.52 21.22 27.20
CA THR A 51 -20.83 20.75 27.67
C THR A 51 -20.86 19.24 27.95
N SER A 52 -20.11 18.45 27.18
CA SER A 52 -20.23 16.98 27.21
C SER A 52 -19.08 16.28 27.94
N CYS A 53 -17.95 16.96 28.18
CA CYS A 53 -16.74 16.34 28.70
C CYS A 53 -16.19 17.03 29.96
N ALA A 54 -16.53 18.30 30.23
CA ALA A 54 -15.89 19.05 31.31
C ALA A 54 -16.19 18.50 32.72
N ASP A 55 -17.31 17.80 32.91
CA ASP A 55 -17.69 17.25 34.21
C ASP A 55 -16.66 16.22 34.74
N CYS A 56 -16.04 15.44 33.85
CA CYS A 56 -15.01 14.45 34.19
C CYS A 56 -13.59 14.88 33.81
N HIS A 57 -13.44 15.76 32.81
CA HIS A 57 -12.14 16.14 32.22
C HIS A 57 -11.76 17.62 32.48
N SER A 58 -12.32 18.26 33.51
CA SER A 58 -11.86 19.58 33.96
C SER A 58 -10.84 19.48 35.10
N GLY A 59 -9.86 20.39 35.11
CA GLY A 59 -8.84 20.48 36.17
C GLY A 59 -7.59 19.61 35.96
N PRO A 60 -6.64 19.64 36.92
CA PRO A 60 -5.33 18.98 36.81
C PRO A 60 -5.35 17.45 37.04
N GLU A 61 -6.46 16.90 37.56
CA GLU A 61 -6.66 15.46 37.81
C GLU A 61 -7.83 14.90 36.97
N GLY A 62 -7.96 15.35 35.73
CA GLY A 62 -8.99 14.84 34.81
C GLY A 62 -8.94 13.32 34.67
N GLU A 63 -10.10 12.68 34.55
CA GLU A 63 -10.19 11.23 34.51
C GLU A 63 -9.36 10.63 33.36
N GLY A 64 -8.74 9.48 33.62
CA GLY A 64 -7.87 8.82 32.64
C GLY A 64 -6.57 9.57 32.32
N GLY A 65 -6.22 10.62 33.08
CA GLY A 65 -5.02 11.42 32.86
C GLY A 65 -5.12 12.36 31.65
N PHE A 66 -6.34 12.71 31.24
CA PHE A 66 -6.63 13.63 30.14
C PHE A 66 -7.49 14.78 30.63
N THR A 67 -7.13 16.02 30.29
CA THR A 67 -7.90 17.22 30.63
C THR A 67 -8.18 18.08 29.41
N LEU A 68 -9.34 18.72 29.35
CA LEU A 68 -9.69 19.62 28.24
C LEU A 68 -8.73 20.81 28.12
N SER A 69 -8.04 21.20 29.21
CA SER A 69 -6.99 22.22 29.16
C SER A 69 -5.78 21.78 28.34
N ASP A 70 -5.57 20.48 28.16
CA ASP A 70 -4.53 19.96 27.26
C ASP A 70 -4.82 20.37 25.81
N LEU A 71 -6.08 20.63 25.47
CA LEU A 71 -6.55 20.92 24.13
C LEU A 71 -6.92 22.40 23.92
N ALA A 72 -6.53 23.27 24.86
CA ALA A 72 -7.10 24.61 25.05
C ALA A 72 -6.94 25.62 23.89
N GLU A 73 -6.10 25.33 22.87
CA GLU A 73 -5.87 26.26 21.76
C GLU A 73 -5.86 25.56 20.39
N SER A 74 -6.54 26.17 19.40
CA SER A 74 -6.55 25.68 18.01
C SER A 74 -5.15 25.67 17.36
N SER A 75 -4.28 26.60 17.76
CA SER A 75 -2.87 26.70 17.36
C SER A 75 -2.04 25.49 17.80
N ALA A 76 -2.46 24.80 18.87
CA ALA A 76 -1.77 23.63 19.40
C ALA A 76 -2.22 22.31 18.76
N MET A 77 -3.26 22.31 17.90
CA MET A 77 -3.84 21.06 17.34
C MET A 77 -2.84 20.22 16.58
N GLY A 78 -1.92 20.84 15.81
CA GLY A 78 -0.88 20.10 15.11
C GLY A 78 0.19 19.54 16.06
N ALA A 79 0.60 20.32 17.08
CA ALA A 79 1.59 19.89 18.06
C ALA A 79 1.08 18.76 18.97
N LYS A 80 -0.24 18.70 19.17
CA LYS A 80 -0.93 17.68 19.99
C LYS A 80 -1.78 16.73 19.15
N TYR A 81 -1.38 16.49 17.89
CA TYR A 81 -2.13 15.67 16.95
C TYR A 81 -2.54 14.31 17.55
N ASP A 82 -1.60 13.60 18.18
CA ASP A 82 -1.85 12.26 18.72
C ASP A 82 -2.87 12.26 19.87
N GLU A 83 -2.89 13.31 20.71
CA GLU A 83 -3.88 13.48 21.79
C GLU A 83 -5.28 13.69 21.20
N TRP A 84 -5.41 14.59 20.21
CA TRP A 84 -6.67 14.84 19.52
C TRP A 84 -7.18 13.60 18.78
N MET A 85 -6.28 12.83 18.18
CA MET A 85 -6.63 11.60 17.46
C MET A 85 -7.07 10.47 18.38
N LYS A 86 -6.47 10.38 19.58
CA LYS A 86 -6.96 9.49 20.65
C LYS A 86 -8.37 9.89 21.06
N LEU A 87 -8.63 11.18 21.31
CA LEU A 87 -9.97 11.68 21.63
C LEU A 87 -10.97 11.33 20.52
N ARG A 88 -10.63 11.60 19.25
CA ARG A 88 -11.45 11.25 18.09
C ARG A 88 -11.79 9.76 18.07
N THR A 89 -10.80 8.90 18.30
CA THR A 89 -10.97 7.44 18.32
C THR A 89 -11.93 7.02 19.42
N ARG A 90 -11.77 7.54 20.64
CA ARG A 90 -12.65 7.27 21.79
C ARG A 90 -14.10 7.75 21.57
N LEU A 91 -14.28 8.84 20.83
CA LEU A 91 -15.60 9.33 20.45
C LEU A 91 -16.22 8.46 19.34
N ALA A 92 -15.43 8.04 18.36
CA ALA A 92 -15.88 7.25 17.21
C ALA A 92 -16.21 5.80 17.58
N ASP A 93 -15.47 5.19 18.52
CA ASP A 93 -15.68 3.82 18.98
C ASP A 93 -16.73 3.70 20.12
N HIS A 94 -17.33 4.83 20.51
CA HIS A 94 -18.29 4.93 21.61
C HIS A 94 -17.75 4.53 22.99
N SER A 95 -16.43 4.51 23.18
CA SER A 95 -15.84 4.30 24.52
C SER A 95 -15.94 5.53 25.43
N MET A 96 -16.20 6.72 24.86
CA MET A 96 -16.52 7.94 25.60
C MET A 96 -17.80 8.59 25.07
N PRO A 97 -18.67 9.17 25.92
CA PRO A 97 -18.67 9.06 27.38
C PRO A 97 -18.83 7.61 27.87
N PRO A 98 -18.36 7.27 29.09
CA PRO A 98 -18.50 5.91 29.63
C PRO A 98 -19.96 5.54 29.87
N ALA A 99 -20.25 4.25 30.05
CA ALA A 99 -21.62 3.73 30.09
C ALA A 99 -22.47 4.25 31.27
N ASP A 100 -21.83 4.76 32.31
CA ASP A 100 -22.44 5.35 33.51
C ASP A 100 -22.60 6.89 33.43
N ALA A 101 -22.09 7.51 32.37
CA ALA A 101 -22.24 8.95 32.10
C ALA A 101 -23.43 9.25 31.18
N GLU A 102 -23.80 10.53 31.08
CA GLU A 102 -24.87 10.97 30.19
C GLU A 102 -24.48 10.75 28.72
N PRO A 103 -25.33 10.10 27.90
CA PRO A 103 -24.99 9.79 26.53
C PRO A 103 -24.98 11.05 25.66
N MET A 104 -23.91 11.22 24.89
CA MET A 104 -23.81 12.28 23.89
C MET A 104 -24.78 12.02 22.72
N ASP A 105 -25.44 13.08 22.24
CA ASP A 105 -26.23 13.06 21.02
C ASP A 105 -25.44 12.53 19.81
N ALA A 106 -26.06 11.68 19.00
CA ALA A 106 -25.39 10.96 17.92
C ALA A 106 -24.91 11.88 16.79
N ASP A 107 -25.72 12.89 16.43
CA ASP A 107 -25.36 13.85 15.39
C ASP A 107 -24.27 14.81 15.88
N ALA A 108 -24.36 15.26 17.13
CA ALA A 108 -23.33 16.09 17.76
C ALA A 108 -21.99 15.34 17.86
N ARG A 109 -22.02 14.07 18.24
CA ARG A 109 -20.82 13.20 18.28
C ARG A 109 -20.20 13.09 16.89
N HIS A 110 -20.99 12.82 15.86
CA HIS A 110 -20.51 12.71 14.49
C HIS A 110 -19.89 14.03 14.00
N GLN A 111 -20.55 15.17 14.24
CA GLN A 111 -20.01 16.49 13.90
C GLN A 111 -18.69 16.80 14.61
N LEU A 112 -18.56 16.42 15.88
CA LEU A 112 -17.34 16.62 16.66
C LEU A 112 -16.19 15.73 16.15
N VAL A 113 -16.46 14.45 15.87
CA VAL A 113 -15.48 13.51 15.30
C VAL A 113 -14.96 14.02 13.94
N ASP A 114 -15.86 14.45 13.06
CA ASP A 114 -15.51 15.01 11.76
C ASP A 114 -14.71 16.31 11.90
N TRP A 115 -15.12 17.19 12.82
CA TRP A 115 -14.41 18.43 13.07
C TRP A 115 -12.98 18.20 13.58
N ILE A 116 -12.79 17.32 14.57
CA ILE A 116 -11.45 16.98 15.10
C ILE A 116 -10.56 16.47 13.97
N LYS A 117 -11.08 15.56 13.14
CA LYS A 117 -10.36 14.98 12.00
C LYS A 117 -9.88 16.06 11.01
N LEU A 118 -10.76 16.98 10.63
CA LEU A 118 -10.45 18.00 9.63
C LEU A 118 -9.53 19.09 10.20
N ALA A 119 -9.82 19.59 11.40
CA ALA A 119 -9.06 20.67 12.03
C ALA A 119 -7.63 20.24 12.39
N THR A 120 -7.43 19.02 12.91
CA THR A 120 -6.08 18.49 13.19
C THR A 120 -5.26 18.31 11.91
N ARG A 121 -5.88 17.78 10.85
CA ARG A 121 -5.25 17.64 9.53
C ARG A 121 -4.81 18.98 8.98
N ASP A 122 -5.70 19.99 9.00
CA ASP A 122 -5.38 21.33 8.51
C ASP A 122 -4.26 21.99 9.34
N ALA A 123 -4.24 21.76 10.65
CA ALA A 123 -3.19 22.25 11.53
C ALA A 123 -1.82 21.60 11.24
N VAL A 124 -1.76 20.27 11.05
CA VAL A 124 -0.50 19.59 10.69
C VAL A 124 -0.04 19.99 9.30
N ARG A 125 -0.95 20.14 8.34
CA ARG A 125 -0.62 20.61 6.99
C ARG A 125 0.11 21.96 7.02
N GLN A 126 -0.25 22.87 7.92
CA GLN A 126 0.41 24.18 8.07
C GLN A 126 1.83 24.08 8.66
N GLN A 127 2.17 22.98 9.33
CA GLN A 127 3.52 22.76 9.89
C GLN A 127 4.53 22.30 8.83
N GLY A 128 4.05 21.81 7.67
CA GLY A 128 4.89 21.29 6.60
C GLY A 128 5.28 19.83 6.79
N GLU A 129 5.94 19.25 5.79
CA GLU A 129 6.43 17.88 5.84
C GLU A 129 7.55 17.73 6.88
N LEU A 130 7.59 16.58 7.55
CA LEU A 130 8.64 16.26 8.52
C LEU A 130 9.25 14.89 8.20
N ALA A 131 10.55 14.78 8.39
CA ALA A 131 11.22 13.48 8.28
C ALA A 131 10.88 12.59 9.48
N GLY A 132 10.79 11.28 9.23
CA GLY A 132 10.62 10.26 10.26
C GLY A 132 11.96 9.72 10.78
N PRO A 133 11.91 8.77 11.73
CA PRO A 133 13.11 8.13 12.28
C PRO A 133 13.94 7.40 11.22
N PRO A 134 15.26 7.28 11.43
CA PRO A 134 16.12 6.48 10.57
C PRO A 134 15.67 5.01 10.58
N MET A 135 15.69 4.38 9.42
CA MET A 135 15.38 2.95 9.27
C MET A 135 16.44 2.08 9.94
N PHE A 136 16.00 1.22 10.85
CA PHE A 136 16.79 0.08 11.32
C PHE A 136 15.88 -1.14 11.37
N ARG A 137 15.90 -1.96 10.32
CA ARG A 137 15.08 -3.17 10.23
C ARG A 137 15.80 -4.28 9.50
N ARG A 138 15.52 -5.53 9.84
CA ARG A 138 15.91 -6.64 8.97
C ARG A 138 15.12 -6.59 7.67
N MET A 139 15.61 -7.26 6.64
CA MET A 139 14.79 -7.58 5.48
C MET A 139 13.64 -8.50 5.90
N ALA A 140 12.45 -8.26 5.35
CA ALA A 140 11.36 -9.23 5.43
C ALA A 140 11.75 -10.51 4.66
N ALA A 141 11.11 -11.65 4.95
CA ALA A 141 11.48 -12.93 4.36
C ALA A 141 11.47 -12.92 2.82
N HIS A 142 10.50 -12.22 2.22
CA HIS A 142 10.41 -12.06 0.77
C HIS A 142 11.51 -11.14 0.20
N GLU A 143 11.85 -10.04 0.90
CA GLU A 143 12.95 -9.15 0.53
C GLU A 143 14.31 -9.85 0.63
N TYR A 144 14.49 -10.69 1.67
CA TYR A 144 15.67 -11.54 1.83
C TYR A 144 15.79 -12.53 0.68
N SER A 145 14.70 -13.24 0.33
CA SER A 145 14.70 -14.18 -0.79
C SER A 145 15.07 -13.52 -2.12
N ASN A 146 14.44 -12.38 -2.43
CA ASN A 146 14.71 -11.61 -3.64
C ASN A 146 16.15 -11.07 -3.67
N THR A 147 16.63 -10.57 -2.53
CA THR A 147 17.99 -10.05 -2.40
C THR A 147 19.04 -11.14 -2.59
N VAL A 148 18.83 -12.33 -2.02
CA VAL A 148 19.72 -13.48 -2.22
C VAL A 148 19.69 -13.95 -3.68
N ARG A 149 18.51 -14.03 -4.30
CA ARG A 149 18.34 -14.33 -5.73
C ARG A 149 19.14 -13.37 -6.60
N ASP A 150 19.04 -12.06 -6.35
CA ASP A 150 19.79 -11.06 -7.11
C ASP A 150 21.29 -11.07 -6.81
N LEU A 151 21.68 -11.27 -5.55
CA LEU A 151 23.06 -11.30 -5.09
C LEU A 151 23.84 -12.52 -5.62
N LEU A 152 23.18 -13.68 -5.72
CA LEU A 152 23.78 -14.93 -6.20
C LEU A 152 23.52 -15.19 -7.69
N GLY A 153 22.40 -14.72 -8.22
CA GLY A 153 22.00 -14.92 -9.62
C GLY A 153 21.43 -16.32 -9.84
N THR A 154 20.67 -16.81 -8.85
CA THR A 154 20.13 -18.17 -8.80
C THR A 154 18.63 -18.12 -8.51
N HIS A 155 17.90 -19.17 -8.83
CA HIS A 155 16.46 -19.27 -8.51
C HIS A 155 16.18 -19.84 -7.11
N PHE A 156 17.20 -19.93 -6.25
CA PHE A 156 17.04 -20.47 -4.90
C PHE A 156 16.20 -19.54 -4.03
N ASP A 157 15.10 -20.06 -3.47
CA ASP A 157 14.25 -19.31 -2.54
C ASP A 157 14.79 -19.42 -1.10
N ALA A 158 15.70 -18.51 -0.77
CA ALA A 158 16.35 -18.49 0.54
C ALA A 158 15.42 -18.04 1.68
N GLY A 159 14.27 -17.43 1.36
CA GLY A 159 13.32 -16.93 2.36
C GLY A 159 12.30 -17.96 2.82
N ASN A 160 12.04 -19.02 2.05
CA ASN A 160 11.00 -20.01 2.34
C ASN A 160 11.15 -20.71 3.71
N GLY A 161 12.37 -20.84 4.22
CA GLY A 161 12.65 -21.44 5.53
C GLY A 161 12.59 -20.46 6.70
N LEU A 162 12.47 -19.16 6.45
CA LEU A 162 12.41 -18.14 7.51
C LEU A 162 11.01 -18.11 8.15
N PRO A 163 10.92 -17.76 9.44
CA PRO A 163 9.62 -17.48 10.07
C PRO A 163 8.84 -16.41 9.30
N GLN A 164 7.50 -16.53 9.31
CA GLN A 164 6.64 -15.55 8.66
C GLN A 164 6.63 -14.22 9.43
N ASP A 165 6.65 -13.13 8.67
CA ASP A 165 6.59 -11.77 9.19
C ASP A 165 5.13 -11.33 9.38
N SER A 166 4.84 -10.75 10.54
CA SER A 166 3.55 -10.12 10.82
C SER A 166 3.43 -8.79 10.09
N ALA A 167 2.20 -8.42 9.71
CA ALA A 167 1.94 -7.07 9.23
C ALA A 167 2.06 -6.04 10.37
N GLY A 168 2.68 -4.90 10.07
CA GLY A 168 2.78 -3.74 10.95
C GLY A 168 2.42 -2.44 10.24
N GLY A 169 2.48 -1.34 10.97
CA GLY A 169 2.22 0.01 10.45
C GLY A 169 0.93 0.10 9.65
N GLU A 170 1.08 0.43 8.36
CA GLU A 170 -0.04 0.55 7.42
C GLU A 170 -0.64 -0.78 6.93
N GLY A 171 -0.25 -1.91 7.53
CA GLY A 171 -0.76 -3.25 7.20
C GLY A 171 0.19 -4.08 6.35
N PHE A 172 1.49 -3.84 6.45
CA PHE A 172 2.51 -4.51 5.63
C PHE A 172 3.57 -5.21 6.47
N ASN A 173 3.99 -6.37 6.00
CA ASN A 173 5.00 -7.21 6.64
C ASN A 173 6.45 -6.72 6.44
N ASN A 174 6.67 -5.62 5.70
CA ASN A 174 7.98 -4.97 5.63
C ASN A 174 8.16 -3.89 6.72
N ALA A 175 7.13 -3.64 7.54
CA ALA A 175 7.14 -2.64 8.60
C ALA A 175 8.14 -3.00 9.72
N GLY A 176 9.16 -2.15 9.89
CA GLY A 176 10.31 -2.40 10.75
C GLY A 176 9.98 -2.71 12.21
N GLU A 177 8.91 -2.12 12.74
CA GLU A 177 8.43 -2.30 14.11
C GLU A 177 7.97 -3.73 14.43
N THR A 178 7.68 -4.55 13.42
CA THR A 178 7.28 -5.96 13.57
C THR A 178 8.39 -6.95 13.26
N LEU A 179 9.49 -6.49 12.64
CA LEU A 179 10.57 -7.33 12.12
C LEU A 179 11.60 -7.69 13.20
N ILE A 180 11.12 -8.31 14.28
CA ILE A 180 11.93 -8.77 15.41
C ILE A 180 12.81 -9.95 14.98
N ILE A 181 14.01 -10.07 15.55
CA ILE A 181 14.88 -11.24 15.40
C ILE A 181 14.72 -12.17 16.61
N SER A 182 14.23 -13.39 16.36
CA SER A 182 14.16 -14.45 17.37
C SER A 182 15.32 -15.43 17.22
N PRO A 183 15.59 -16.31 18.21
CA PRO A 183 16.62 -17.35 18.06
C PRO A 183 16.43 -18.23 16.82
N ILE A 184 15.17 -18.54 16.46
CA ILE A 184 14.84 -19.31 15.26
C ILE A 184 15.26 -18.56 13.99
N HIS A 185 15.12 -17.24 13.94
CA HIS A 185 15.59 -16.46 12.80
C HIS A 185 17.10 -16.59 12.62
N ALA A 186 17.88 -16.49 13.70
CA ALA A 186 19.33 -16.61 13.63
C ALA A 186 19.78 -17.98 13.07
N GLU A 187 19.16 -19.07 13.54
CA GLU A 187 19.40 -20.42 13.02
C GLU A 187 19.04 -20.52 11.53
N LYS A 188 17.86 -20.02 11.14
CA LYS A 188 17.39 -20.09 9.75
C LYS A 188 18.18 -19.22 8.78
N TYR A 189 18.74 -18.09 9.23
CA TYR A 189 19.67 -17.33 8.39
C TYR A 189 20.97 -18.09 8.11
N VAL A 190 21.50 -18.83 9.08
CA VAL A 190 22.68 -19.68 8.88
C VAL A 190 22.37 -20.80 7.88
N GLU A 191 21.27 -21.51 8.08
CA GLU A 191 20.81 -22.56 7.15
C GLU A 191 20.63 -22.01 5.72
N ALA A 192 19.93 -20.87 5.59
CA ALA A 192 19.65 -20.25 4.30
C ALA A 192 20.92 -19.78 3.59
N ALA A 193 21.85 -19.15 4.30
CA ALA A 193 23.11 -18.68 3.72
C ALA A 193 23.98 -19.84 3.23
N VAL A 194 24.06 -20.93 4.02
CA VAL A 194 24.79 -22.14 3.62
C VAL A 194 24.15 -22.77 2.38
N ALA A 195 22.83 -23.02 2.42
CA ALA A 195 22.13 -23.67 1.31
C ALA A 195 22.17 -22.86 0.01
N ALA A 196 21.98 -21.53 0.10
CA ALA A 196 21.99 -20.65 -1.07
C ALA A 196 23.38 -20.59 -1.74
N LEU A 197 24.45 -20.48 -0.94
CA LEU A 197 25.81 -20.45 -1.48
C LEU A 197 26.27 -21.82 -1.98
N ASP A 198 25.83 -22.92 -1.35
CA ASP A 198 26.09 -24.27 -1.84
C ASP A 198 25.39 -24.50 -3.18
N TYR A 199 24.15 -24.05 -3.32
CA TYR A 199 23.45 -24.05 -4.61
C TYR A 199 24.24 -23.23 -5.66
N ALA A 200 24.66 -22.01 -5.31
CA ALA A 200 25.41 -21.14 -6.21
C ALA A 200 26.80 -21.70 -6.60
N ALA A 201 27.44 -22.47 -5.73
CA ALA A 201 28.72 -23.12 -6.03
C ALA A 201 28.59 -24.26 -7.06
N HIS A 202 27.45 -24.96 -7.07
CA HIS A 202 27.14 -26.02 -8.03
C HIS A 202 26.58 -25.47 -9.35
N ASP A 203 26.01 -24.26 -9.35
CA ASP A 203 25.60 -23.58 -10.57
C ASP A 203 26.80 -22.90 -11.27
N SER A 204 27.12 -23.35 -12.48
CA SER A 204 28.29 -22.86 -13.22
C SER A 204 28.24 -21.36 -13.56
N GLN A 205 27.04 -20.81 -13.81
CA GLN A 205 26.86 -19.39 -14.15
C GLN A 205 27.01 -18.53 -12.91
N ALA A 206 26.36 -18.91 -11.81
CA ALA A 206 26.48 -18.24 -10.53
C ALA A 206 27.93 -18.28 -10.02
N ARG A 207 28.59 -19.45 -10.06
CA ARG A 207 30.00 -19.59 -9.70
C ARG A 207 30.91 -18.71 -10.53
N GLY A 208 30.73 -18.68 -11.86
CA GLY A 208 31.49 -17.80 -12.75
C GLY A 208 31.29 -16.31 -12.45
N ARG A 209 30.06 -15.92 -12.09
CA ARG A 209 29.72 -14.54 -11.72
C ARG A 209 30.32 -14.12 -10.39
N LEU A 210 30.26 -15.00 -9.38
CA LEU A 210 30.74 -14.74 -8.02
C LEU A 210 32.27 -14.78 -7.94
N LEU A 211 32.91 -15.63 -8.75
CA LEU A 211 34.36 -15.77 -8.84
C LEU A 211 34.87 -15.31 -10.21
N SER A 212 34.54 -14.06 -10.55
CA SER A 212 34.89 -13.43 -11.83
C SER A 212 36.40 -13.23 -12.02
N GLU A 213 37.13 -12.99 -10.93
CA GLU A 213 38.59 -12.87 -10.92
C GLU A 213 39.19 -14.22 -10.51
N ARG A 214 40.10 -14.79 -11.31
CA ARG A 214 40.73 -16.08 -11.00
C ARG A 214 42.23 -15.90 -10.75
N PRO A 215 42.81 -16.66 -9.80
CA PRO A 215 44.25 -16.67 -9.60
C PRO A 215 44.98 -17.01 -10.90
N SER A 216 46.05 -16.27 -11.18
CA SER A 216 46.92 -16.49 -12.34
C SER A 216 48.32 -15.97 -12.05
N ASP A 217 49.28 -16.22 -12.93
CA ASP A 217 50.65 -15.70 -12.79
C ASP A 217 50.71 -14.16 -12.64
N LYS A 218 49.69 -13.44 -13.15
CA LYS A 218 49.57 -11.98 -13.08
C LYS A 218 48.67 -11.48 -11.96
N LEU A 219 47.93 -12.36 -11.30
CA LEU A 219 47.00 -12.02 -10.23
C LEU A 219 47.15 -13.04 -9.09
N PRO A 220 47.91 -12.70 -8.03
CA PRO A 220 48.07 -13.55 -6.87
C PRO A 220 46.72 -14.01 -6.30
N GLU A 221 46.70 -15.22 -5.73
CA GLU A 221 45.48 -15.84 -5.19
C GLU A 221 44.76 -14.91 -4.20
N GLN A 222 45.51 -14.29 -3.29
CA GLN A 222 44.99 -13.39 -2.27
C GLN A 222 44.37 -12.11 -2.88
N ASP A 223 44.97 -11.57 -3.94
CA ASP A 223 44.43 -10.39 -4.64
C ASP A 223 43.15 -10.74 -5.40
N ALA A 224 43.10 -11.92 -6.04
CA ALA A 224 41.88 -12.41 -6.70
C ALA A 224 40.74 -12.59 -5.67
N ALA A 225 41.03 -13.24 -4.53
CA ALA A 225 40.07 -13.40 -3.43
C ALA A 225 39.58 -12.04 -2.91
N LYS A 226 40.50 -11.12 -2.57
CA LYS A 226 40.16 -9.77 -2.08
C LYS A 226 39.25 -9.01 -3.05
N ARG A 227 39.51 -9.10 -4.36
CA ARG A 227 38.67 -8.45 -5.39
C ARG A 227 37.28 -9.07 -5.49
N ASN A 228 37.16 -10.40 -5.52
CA ASN A 228 35.85 -11.06 -5.56
C ASN A 228 35.04 -10.80 -4.28
N LEU A 229 35.68 -10.89 -3.12
CA LEU A 229 35.03 -10.66 -1.81
C LEU A 229 34.58 -9.21 -1.66
N ARG A 230 35.38 -8.23 -2.12
CA ARG A 230 34.94 -6.82 -2.17
C ARG A 230 33.72 -6.65 -3.07
N LYS A 231 33.75 -7.13 -4.32
CA LYS A 231 32.61 -7.03 -5.26
C LYS A 231 31.34 -7.67 -4.68
N PHE A 232 31.48 -8.79 -3.97
CA PHE A 232 30.37 -9.46 -3.31
C PHE A 232 29.83 -8.62 -2.13
N ALA A 233 30.71 -8.17 -1.24
CA ALA A 233 30.34 -7.42 -0.05
C ALA A 233 29.74 -6.05 -0.38
N GLU A 234 30.22 -5.34 -1.40
CA GLU A 234 29.65 -4.04 -1.81
C GLU A 234 28.21 -4.19 -2.31
N ARG A 235 27.91 -5.29 -3.02
CA ARG A 235 26.56 -5.62 -3.46
C ARG A 235 25.68 -6.07 -2.29
N ALA A 236 26.22 -6.87 -1.39
CA ALA A 236 25.51 -7.40 -0.21
C ALA A 236 25.17 -6.27 0.78
N PHE A 237 26.12 -5.39 1.07
CA PHE A 237 25.95 -4.29 2.02
C PHE A 237 25.31 -3.04 1.38
N ARG A 238 25.14 -3.05 0.04
CA ARG A 238 24.47 -2.00 -0.75
C ARG A 238 25.17 -0.63 -0.69
N ARG A 239 26.45 -0.63 -0.30
CA ARG A 239 27.34 0.53 -0.22
C ARG A 239 28.79 0.11 -0.40
N PRO A 240 29.71 1.05 -0.67
CA PRO A 240 31.13 0.81 -0.55
C PRO A 240 31.49 0.21 0.81
N VAL A 241 32.29 -0.87 0.77
CA VAL A 241 32.76 -1.56 1.97
C VAL A 241 33.99 -0.84 2.52
N LYS A 242 34.01 -0.62 3.84
CA LYS A 242 35.15 0.00 4.53
C LYS A 242 36.34 -0.94 4.52
N GLU A 243 37.57 -0.43 4.54
CA GLU A 243 38.76 -1.29 4.46
C GLU A 243 38.86 -2.26 5.65
N GLU A 244 38.39 -1.85 6.83
CA GLU A 244 38.35 -2.68 8.03
C GLU A 244 37.35 -3.84 7.89
N GLU A 245 36.20 -3.57 7.28
CA GLU A 245 35.18 -4.59 6.99
C GLU A 245 35.71 -5.61 5.98
N LEU A 246 36.39 -5.14 4.92
CA LEU A 246 37.00 -6.03 3.95
C LEU A 246 38.14 -6.85 4.57
N ALA A 247 38.97 -6.25 5.42
CA ALA A 247 40.04 -6.96 6.10
C ALA A 247 39.51 -8.12 6.95
N ALA A 248 38.38 -7.93 7.66
CA ALA A 248 37.73 -9.00 8.42
C ALA A 248 37.19 -10.13 7.51
N ILE A 249 36.62 -9.78 6.35
CA ILE A 249 36.14 -10.77 5.37
C ILE A 249 37.31 -11.56 4.77
N VAL A 250 38.40 -10.89 4.39
CA VAL A 250 39.61 -11.55 3.85
C VAL A 250 40.26 -12.44 4.91
N LYS A 251 40.29 -12.01 6.18
CA LYS A 251 40.76 -12.85 7.27
C LYS A 251 39.97 -14.16 7.38
N THR A 252 38.65 -14.10 7.21
CA THR A 252 37.79 -15.31 7.19
C THR A 252 38.15 -16.24 6.03
N TYR A 253 38.53 -15.69 4.88
CA TYR A 253 39.05 -16.45 3.75
C TYR A 253 40.41 -17.09 4.08
N ASP A 254 41.34 -16.36 4.69
CA ASP A 254 42.66 -16.87 5.06
C ASP A 254 42.55 -18.03 6.07
N GLU A 255 41.74 -17.87 7.12
CA GLU A 255 41.44 -18.93 8.11
C GLU A 255 40.83 -20.18 7.44
N ALA A 256 39.95 -19.99 6.46
CA ALA A 256 39.38 -21.09 5.67
C ALA A 256 40.45 -21.81 4.83
N ARG A 257 41.39 -21.08 4.22
CA ARG A 257 42.52 -21.69 3.47
C ARG A 257 43.45 -22.47 4.40
N GLU A 258 43.75 -21.93 5.58
CA GLU A 258 44.56 -22.61 6.61
C GLU A 258 43.90 -23.91 7.10
N SER A 259 42.57 -23.96 7.15
CA SER A 259 41.81 -25.17 7.49
C SER A 259 41.80 -26.26 6.38
N GLY A 260 42.39 -25.97 5.22
CA GLY A 260 42.53 -26.91 4.10
C GLY A 260 41.46 -26.80 3.02
N LEU A 261 40.53 -25.83 3.09
CA LEU A 261 39.59 -25.56 1.99
C LEU A 261 40.34 -25.03 0.77
N ASN A 262 39.95 -25.46 -0.43
CA ASN A 262 40.51 -24.94 -1.68
C ASN A 262 40.09 -23.47 -1.91
N TYR A 263 40.70 -22.81 -2.91
CA TYR A 263 40.43 -21.40 -3.25
C TYR A 263 38.94 -21.05 -3.35
N GLU A 264 38.19 -21.81 -4.16
CA GLU A 264 36.77 -21.52 -4.37
C GLU A 264 35.97 -21.72 -3.10
N ALA A 265 36.18 -22.87 -2.42
CA ALA A 265 35.49 -23.21 -1.18
C ALA A 265 35.76 -22.18 -0.08
N ALA A 266 36.99 -21.66 0.04
CA ALA A 266 37.35 -20.62 0.98
C ALA A 266 36.68 -19.27 0.65
N CYS A 267 36.58 -18.91 -0.64
CA CYS A 267 35.81 -17.72 -1.05
C CYS A 267 34.32 -17.85 -0.68
N PHE A 268 33.68 -18.99 -0.99
CA PHE A 268 32.29 -19.22 -0.62
C PHE A 268 32.10 -19.25 0.91
N TYR A 269 33.05 -19.78 1.67
CA TYR A 269 33.04 -19.74 3.13
C TYR A 269 33.04 -18.31 3.66
N ALA A 270 33.93 -17.44 3.16
CA ALA A 270 33.94 -16.03 3.53
C ALA A 270 32.65 -15.29 3.10
N MET A 271 32.07 -15.63 1.94
CA MET A 271 30.78 -15.09 1.50
C MET A 271 29.62 -15.46 2.44
N ARG A 272 29.65 -16.63 3.11
CA ARG A 272 28.67 -16.98 4.14
C ARG A 272 28.72 -15.99 5.30
N GLY A 273 29.93 -15.60 5.75
CA GLY A 273 30.11 -14.58 6.77
C GLY A 273 29.51 -13.22 6.38
N VAL A 274 29.67 -12.82 5.11
CA VAL A 274 29.04 -11.61 4.57
C VAL A 274 27.50 -11.70 4.64
N MET A 275 26.92 -12.85 4.27
CA MET A 275 25.47 -13.08 4.31
C MET A 275 24.89 -13.22 5.74
N LEU A 276 25.73 -13.34 6.75
CA LEU A 276 25.33 -13.38 8.17
C LEU A 276 25.63 -12.06 8.89
N SER A 277 26.27 -11.11 8.21
CA SER A 277 26.56 -9.78 8.76
C SER A 277 25.28 -8.98 8.97
N PRO A 278 25.18 -8.17 10.04
CA PRO A 278 24.11 -7.19 10.19
C PRO A 278 24.00 -6.24 8.98
N ASN A 279 25.12 -5.88 8.36
CA ASN A 279 25.13 -5.03 7.16
C ASN A 279 24.44 -5.67 5.95
N PHE A 280 24.31 -7.01 5.92
CA PHE A 280 23.54 -7.71 4.89
C PHE A 280 22.10 -7.95 5.34
N LEU A 281 21.90 -8.46 6.55
CA LEU A 281 20.58 -8.85 7.06
C LEU A 281 19.65 -7.64 7.30
N PHE A 282 20.22 -6.47 7.60
CA PHE A 282 19.49 -5.25 7.91
C PHE A 282 19.63 -4.18 6.84
N LEU A 283 18.57 -3.39 6.71
CA LEU A 283 18.58 -2.07 6.11
C LEU A 283 18.82 -1.07 7.25
N ILE A 284 19.95 -0.38 7.17
CA ILE A 284 20.48 0.47 8.23
C ILE A 284 20.66 1.87 7.68
N GLU A 285 20.00 2.82 8.32
CA GLU A 285 20.23 4.25 8.16
C GLU A 285 20.92 4.76 9.43
N GLU A 286 22.03 5.48 9.28
CA GLU A 286 22.75 6.02 10.44
C GLU A 286 21.92 7.10 11.13
N ALA A 287 21.84 7.07 12.46
CA ALA A 287 21.08 8.09 13.20
C ALA A 287 21.74 9.47 13.05
N PRO A 288 20.95 10.54 12.81
CA PRO A 288 21.46 11.91 12.82
C PRO A 288 22.12 12.25 14.16
N SER A 289 23.20 13.03 14.12
CA SER A 289 23.89 13.52 15.33
C SER A 289 23.13 14.62 16.07
N GLU A 290 22.26 15.35 15.36
CA GLU A 290 21.45 16.44 15.91
C GLU A 290 19.98 15.99 16.04
N PRO A 291 19.43 15.85 17.25
CA PRO A 291 18.01 15.58 17.45
C PRO A 291 17.11 16.71 16.91
N ASN A 292 15.86 16.39 16.62
CA ASN A 292 14.80 17.27 16.15
C ASN A 292 15.07 17.99 14.80
N LYS A 293 16.14 17.63 14.08
CA LYS A 293 16.48 18.18 12.78
C LYS A 293 16.39 17.11 11.68
N SER A 294 15.66 17.41 10.61
CA SER A 294 15.70 16.59 9.40
C SER A 294 17.08 16.69 8.74
N VAL A 295 17.69 15.54 8.48
CA VAL A 295 18.94 15.46 7.71
C VAL A 295 18.72 14.60 6.46
N PRO A 296 19.35 14.90 5.32
CA PRO A 296 19.29 14.04 4.14
C PRO A 296 19.81 12.64 4.42
N LEU A 297 19.18 11.63 3.82
CA LEU A 297 19.79 10.30 3.68
C LEU A 297 21.01 10.40 2.76
N THR A 298 21.99 9.53 2.96
CA THR A 298 23.10 9.38 2.00
C THR A 298 22.59 8.79 0.68
N ASP A 299 23.34 8.96 -0.41
CA ASP A 299 22.96 8.41 -1.71
C ASP A 299 22.79 6.86 -1.69
N HIS A 300 23.59 6.15 -0.90
CA HIS A 300 23.45 4.70 -0.77
C HIS A 300 22.21 4.30 0.04
N GLU A 301 21.88 5.06 1.09
CA GLU A 301 20.64 4.87 1.84
C GLU A 301 19.42 5.17 0.95
N LEU A 302 19.44 6.25 0.14
CA LEU A 302 18.40 6.55 -0.85
C LEU A 302 18.26 5.45 -1.91
N ALA A 303 19.38 4.95 -2.44
CA ALA A 303 19.38 3.84 -3.38
C ALA A 303 18.72 2.60 -2.79
N ALA A 304 19.08 2.26 -1.54
CA ALA A 304 18.46 1.15 -0.82
C ALA A 304 16.96 1.39 -0.66
N ARG A 305 16.53 2.53 -0.10
CA ARG A 305 15.11 2.85 0.12
C ARG A 305 14.30 2.76 -1.18
N LEU A 306 14.81 3.33 -2.28
CA LEU A 306 14.17 3.25 -3.59
C LEU A 306 14.06 1.82 -4.11
N SER A 307 15.13 1.02 -3.97
CA SER A 307 15.16 -0.37 -4.43
C SER A 307 14.21 -1.28 -3.66
N TYR A 308 14.14 -1.16 -2.34
CA TYR A 308 13.24 -2.00 -1.54
C TYR A 308 11.78 -1.57 -1.69
N PHE A 309 11.51 -0.27 -1.87
CA PHE A 309 10.17 0.20 -2.21
C PHE A 309 9.69 -0.37 -3.56
N LEU A 310 10.45 -0.15 -4.64
CA LEU A 310 9.97 -0.48 -5.98
C LEU A 310 10.19 -1.93 -6.40
N TRP A 311 11.20 -2.60 -5.86
CA TRP A 311 11.63 -3.93 -6.30
C TRP A 311 11.76 -4.96 -5.19
N ALA A 312 11.59 -4.59 -3.92
CA ALA A 312 11.73 -5.49 -2.76
C ALA A 312 13.05 -6.30 -2.81
N THR A 313 14.13 -5.69 -3.26
CA THR A 313 15.47 -6.29 -3.44
C THR A 313 16.54 -5.22 -3.52
N SER A 314 17.81 -5.63 -3.53
CA SER A 314 18.95 -4.71 -3.55
C SER A 314 19.02 -3.83 -4.82
N PRO A 315 19.60 -2.61 -4.73
CA PRO A 315 19.77 -1.71 -5.87
C PRO A 315 20.49 -2.40 -7.03
N ASP A 316 20.07 -2.18 -8.26
CA ASP A 316 20.79 -2.70 -9.43
C ASP A 316 22.06 -1.91 -9.71
N ARG A 317 22.80 -2.30 -10.77
CA ARG A 317 24.05 -1.65 -11.12
C ARG A 317 23.87 -0.15 -11.42
N ALA A 318 22.86 0.22 -12.21
CA ALA A 318 22.66 1.61 -12.60
C ALA A 318 22.27 2.51 -11.41
N LEU A 319 21.50 1.99 -10.45
CA LEU A 319 21.16 2.74 -9.24
C LEU A 319 22.37 2.86 -8.29
N ARG A 320 23.18 1.80 -8.13
CA ARG A 320 24.43 1.88 -7.35
C ARG A 320 25.43 2.86 -7.95
N GLU A 321 25.64 2.83 -9.27
CA GLU A 321 26.55 3.77 -9.94
C GLU A 321 26.08 5.24 -9.81
N ALA A 322 24.76 5.48 -9.79
CA ALA A 322 24.23 6.81 -9.51
C ALA A 322 24.48 7.24 -8.06
N ALA A 323 24.40 6.30 -7.11
CA ALA A 323 24.71 6.54 -5.71
C ALA A 323 26.21 6.80 -5.47
N ASP A 324 27.08 5.98 -6.05
CA ASP A 324 28.55 6.14 -6.01
C ASP A 324 28.97 7.52 -6.54
N ALA A 325 28.23 8.05 -7.51
CA ALA A 325 28.47 9.36 -8.11
C ALA A 325 27.81 10.54 -7.35
N GLY A 326 27.12 10.30 -6.23
CA GLY A 326 26.47 11.33 -5.41
C GLY A 326 25.31 12.06 -6.13
N LYS A 327 24.60 11.38 -7.03
CA LYS A 327 23.57 12.00 -7.88
C LYS A 327 22.15 11.87 -7.36
N LEU A 328 21.89 10.99 -6.40
CA LEU A 328 20.53 10.66 -5.94
C LEU A 328 19.92 11.73 -5.03
N GLN A 329 20.74 12.67 -4.54
CA GLN A 329 20.22 13.87 -3.87
C GLN A 329 19.41 14.78 -4.80
N ASP A 330 19.69 14.76 -6.10
CA ASP A 330 18.94 15.50 -7.12
C ASP A 330 17.55 14.85 -7.33
N PRO A 331 16.45 15.56 -7.03
CA PRO A 331 15.10 15.06 -7.24
C PRO A 331 14.84 14.58 -8.67
N GLU A 332 15.43 15.20 -9.68
CA GLU A 332 15.19 14.83 -11.07
C GLU A 332 15.89 13.51 -11.45
N GLU A 333 17.10 13.27 -10.94
CA GLU A 333 17.75 11.96 -11.08
C GLU A 333 16.98 10.87 -10.33
N LEU A 334 16.47 11.17 -9.14
CA LEU A 334 15.68 10.22 -8.36
C LEU A 334 14.38 9.83 -9.09
N LYS A 335 13.66 10.81 -9.67
CA LYS A 335 12.49 10.55 -10.53
C LYS A 335 12.87 9.73 -11.75
N ARG A 336 13.98 10.03 -12.41
CA ARG A 336 14.47 9.30 -13.58
C ARG A 336 14.74 7.83 -13.24
N GLN A 337 15.37 7.56 -12.10
CA GLN A 337 15.63 6.21 -11.62
C GLN A 337 14.33 5.48 -11.27
N ALA A 338 13.40 6.12 -10.54
CA ALA A 338 12.11 5.54 -10.21
C ALA A 338 11.31 5.11 -11.47
N LEU A 339 11.21 6.00 -12.47
CA LEU A 339 10.53 5.70 -13.74
C LEU A 339 11.22 4.58 -14.53
N ARG A 340 12.56 4.55 -14.54
CA ARG A 340 13.32 3.43 -15.14
C ARG A 340 12.97 2.12 -14.46
N MET A 341 12.92 2.10 -13.14
CA MET A 341 12.66 0.89 -12.35
C MET A 341 11.24 0.36 -12.54
N ILE A 342 10.24 1.25 -12.63
CA ILE A 342 8.87 0.90 -12.98
C ILE A 342 8.80 0.25 -14.37
N LYS A 343 9.55 0.79 -15.34
CA LYS A 343 9.55 0.33 -16.74
C LYS A 343 10.51 -0.83 -17.03
N GLU A 344 11.25 -1.31 -16.04
CA GLU A 344 12.20 -2.41 -16.24
C GLU A 344 11.47 -3.67 -16.73
N ARG A 345 12.07 -4.31 -17.73
CA ARG A 345 11.64 -5.62 -18.19
C ARG A 345 12.16 -6.66 -17.20
N GLY A 346 11.28 -7.26 -16.42
CA GLY A 346 11.63 -8.25 -15.42
C GLY A 346 10.48 -8.47 -14.43
N THR A 347 10.75 -9.25 -13.38
CA THR A 347 9.76 -9.55 -12.34
C THR A 347 9.83 -8.60 -11.16
N ARG A 348 10.96 -7.93 -10.91
CA ARG A 348 11.21 -7.18 -9.67
C ARG A 348 10.10 -6.19 -9.28
N PHE A 349 9.58 -5.43 -10.24
CA PHE A 349 8.47 -4.51 -9.97
C PHE A 349 7.19 -5.27 -9.62
N ASN A 350 6.87 -6.34 -10.35
CA ASN A 350 5.74 -7.24 -10.04
C ASN A 350 5.92 -7.93 -8.67
N ASP A 351 7.15 -8.32 -8.30
CA ASP A 351 7.45 -8.94 -7.01
C ASP A 351 7.10 -7.98 -5.85
N SER A 352 7.47 -6.69 -5.96
CA SER A 352 7.06 -5.68 -4.98
C SER A 352 5.55 -5.40 -5.01
N MET A 353 4.93 -5.28 -6.19
CA MET A 353 3.49 -5.07 -6.31
C MET A 353 2.68 -6.24 -5.75
N THR A 354 3.18 -7.46 -5.85
CA THR A 354 2.56 -8.65 -5.25
C THR A 354 2.48 -8.51 -3.73
N GLN A 355 3.54 -7.99 -3.10
CA GLN A 355 3.56 -7.76 -1.66
C GLN A 355 2.65 -6.60 -1.25
N PHE A 356 2.73 -5.48 -1.97
CA PHE A 356 1.92 -4.31 -1.66
C PHE A 356 0.42 -4.58 -1.89
N VAL A 357 0.02 -4.91 -3.11
CA VAL A 357 -1.39 -5.05 -3.49
C VAL A 357 -2.03 -6.26 -2.82
N GLY A 358 -1.31 -7.38 -2.74
CA GLY A 358 -1.79 -8.60 -2.11
C GLY A 358 -2.10 -8.42 -0.62
N GLN A 359 -1.28 -7.66 0.10
CA GLN A 359 -1.51 -7.35 1.52
C GLN A 359 -2.58 -6.27 1.70
N TRP A 360 -2.52 -5.19 0.90
CA TRP A 360 -3.50 -4.10 0.99
C TRP A 360 -4.93 -4.60 0.76
N LEU A 361 -5.16 -5.34 -0.34
CA LEU A 361 -6.49 -5.86 -0.67
C LEU A 361 -6.84 -7.16 0.08
N GLY A 362 -5.85 -7.77 0.76
CA GLY A 362 -5.96 -9.04 1.46
C GLY A 362 -5.95 -10.27 0.56
N THR A 363 -5.81 -10.13 -0.76
CA THR A 363 -5.85 -11.26 -1.69
C THR A 363 -4.68 -12.24 -1.50
N ALA A 364 -3.57 -11.81 -0.89
CA ALA A 364 -2.44 -12.67 -0.56
C ALA A 364 -2.81 -13.88 0.33
N ASP A 365 -3.91 -13.78 1.07
CA ASP A 365 -4.46 -14.84 1.94
C ASP A 365 -5.24 -15.92 1.18
N LEU A 366 -5.64 -15.65 -0.06
CA LEU A 366 -6.41 -16.57 -0.87
C LEU A 366 -5.56 -17.79 -1.26
N GLY A 367 -6.06 -18.98 -0.91
CA GLY A 367 -5.33 -20.25 -1.03
C GLY A 367 -4.35 -20.52 0.11
N LYS A 368 -4.31 -19.64 1.13
CA LYS A 368 -3.52 -19.81 2.36
C LYS A 368 -4.45 -19.88 3.56
N THR A 369 -4.69 -18.75 4.21
CA THR A 369 -5.57 -18.62 5.39
C THR A 369 -7.04 -18.50 4.96
N LYS A 370 -7.32 -17.97 3.77
CA LYS A 370 -8.66 -17.98 3.16
C LYS A 370 -8.77 -19.06 2.10
N THR A 371 -9.70 -19.99 2.30
CA THR A 371 -9.97 -21.07 1.35
C THR A 371 -11.31 -20.87 0.63
N ILE A 372 -11.32 -21.20 -0.66
CA ILE A 372 -12.54 -21.41 -1.42
C ILE A 372 -12.99 -22.84 -1.14
N ASP A 373 -14.29 -23.04 -0.86
CA ASP A 373 -14.78 -24.36 -0.49
C ASP A 373 -14.58 -25.39 -1.62
N PRO A 374 -13.75 -26.43 -1.42
CA PRO A 374 -13.42 -27.38 -2.48
C PRO A 374 -14.56 -28.37 -2.75
N GLU A 375 -15.52 -28.56 -1.83
CA GLU A 375 -16.69 -29.42 -2.05
C GLU A 375 -17.73 -28.72 -2.95
N LEU A 376 -17.91 -27.41 -2.73
CA LEU A 376 -18.78 -26.55 -3.52
C LEU A 376 -18.20 -26.30 -4.92
N HIS A 377 -16.89 -26.09 -5.01
CA HIS A 377 -16.17 -25.75 -6.25
C HIS A 377 -15.18 -26.82 -6.70
N ARG A 378 -15.62 -28.09 -6.75
CA ARG A 378 -14.78 -29.26 -7.13
C ARG A 378 -14.06 -29.16 -8.48
N TRP A 379 -14.52 -28.27 -9.36
CA TRP A 379 -13.92 -28.02 -10.67
C TRP A 379 -12.73 -27.04 -10.60
N MET A 380 -12.62 -26.26 -9.52
CA MET A 380 -11.51 -25.33 -9.32
C MET A 380 -10.25 -26.10 -8.93
N GLN A 381 -9.14 -25.62 -9.47
CA GLN A 381 -7.78 -26.10 -9.20
C GLN A 381 -6.93 -24.94 -8.70
N ASP A 382 -5.74 -25.22 -8.16
CA ASP A 382 -4.83 -24.22 -7.61
C ASP A 382 -4.53 -23.06 -8.56
N GLN A 383 -4.41 -23.33 -9.86
CA GLN A 383 -4.20 -22.29 -10.88
C GLN A 383 -5.36 -21.28 -10.99
N HIS A 384 -6.59 -21.69 -10.71
CA HIS A 384 -7.74 -20.77 -10.66
C HIS A 384 -7.65 -19.84 -9.44
N VAL A 385 -7.28 -20.41 -8.29
CA VAL A 385 -7.10 -19.67 -7.04
C VAL A 385 -5.93 -18.69 -7.17
N ALA A 386 -4.82 -19.12 -7.78
CA ALA A 386 -3.68 -18.26 -8.08
C ALA A 386 -4.08 -17.11 -9.02
N SER A 387 -4.83 -17.40 -10.10
CA SER A 387 -5.27 -16.36 -11.03
C SER A 387 -6.20 -15.34 -10.37
N LEU A 388 -7.09 -15.78 -9.46
CA LEU A 388 -7.94 -14.87 -8.66
C LEU A 388 -7.12 -13.99 -7.72
N ARG A 389 -6.13 -14.58 -7.05
CA ARG A 389 -5.23 -13.86 -6.13
C ARG A 389 -4.39 -12.81 -6.85
N ASP A 390 -3.87 -13.17 -8.02
CA ASP A 390 -2.86 -12.39 -8.72
C ASP A 390 -3.49 -11.31 -9.63
N GLN A 391 -4.75 -11.46 -10.06
CA GLN A 391 -5.44 -10.49 -10.94
C GLN A 391 -5.31 -9.02 -10.49
N PRO A 392 -5.60 -8.65 -9.21
CA PRO A 392 -5.44 -7.27 -8.78
C PRO A 392 -4.01 -6.74 -8.90
N VAL A 393 -3.01 -7.61 -8.70
CA VAL A 393 -1.58 -7.25 -8.82
C VAL A 393 -1.27 -6.83 -10.26
N TYR A 394 -1.74 -7.59 -11.25
CA TYR A 394 -1.52 -7.27 -12.67
C TYR A 394 -2.24 -6.00 -13.10
N VAL A 395 -3.47 -5.77 -12.61
CA VAL A 395 -4.22 -4.53 -12.85
C VAL A 395 -3.45 -3.32 -12.31
N PHE A 396 -3.01 -3.40 -11.05
CA PHE A 396 -2.27 -2.32 -10.40
C PHE A 396 -0.89 -2.07 -11.05
N GLU A 397 -0.16 -3.14 -11.37
CA GLU A 397 1.13 -3.06 -12.04
C GLU A 397 1.00 -2.39 -13.41
N SER A 398 0.03 -2.83 -14.23
CA SER A 398 -0.23 -2.24 -15.54
C SER A 398 -0.62 -0.77 -15.43
N MET A 399 -1.47 -0.43 -14.46
CA MET A 399 -1.87 0.96 -14.21
C MET A 399 -0.67 1.86 -13.91
N ILE A 400 0.30 1.40 -13.10
CA ILE A 400 1.54 2.16 -12.84
C ILE A 400 2.44 2.23 -14.08
N LYS A 401 2.64 1.12 -14.79
CA LYS A 401 3.52 1.09 -15.96
C LYS A 401 3.04 1.98 -17.10
N GLU A 402 1.74 1.98 -17.37
CA GLU A 402 1.11 2.77 -18.43
C GLU A 402 0.79 4.21 -18.00
N ASN A 403 1.00 4.55 -16.72
CA ASN A 403 0.62 5.84 -16.15
C ASN A 403 -0.88 6.16 -16.29
N ASP A 404 -1.71 5.13 -16.12
CA ASP A 404 -3.16 5.26 -16.06
C ASP A 404 -3.56 6.02 -14.76
N SER A 405 -4.80 6.51 -14.70
CA SER A 405 -5.30 7.15 -13.48
C SER A 405 -5.45 6.13 -12.35
N LEU A 406 -5.16 6.51 -11.11
CA LEU A 406 -5.42 5.70 -9.90
C LEU A 406 -6.90 5.31 -9.78
N LEU A 407 -7.80 6.11 -10.36
CA LEU A 407 -9.24 5.87 -10.37
C LEU A 407 -9.65 4.65 -11.20
N THR A 408 -8.74 4.12 -12.03
CA THR A 408 -8.89 2.85 -12.74
C THR A 408 -9.16 1.68 -11.78
N LEU A 409 -8.65 1.76 -10.55
CA LEU A 409 -8.93 0.75 -9.52
C LEU A 409 -10.41 0.73 -9.12
N ILE A 410 -11.11 1.85 -9.19
CA ILE A 410 -12.55 1.92 -8.96
C ILE A 410 -13.29 1.50 -10.22
N ASP A 411 -12.93 2.08 -11.37
CA ASP A 411 -13.61 1.84 -12.62
C ASP A 411 -12.69 1.89 -13.84
N ALA A 412 -12.68 0.80 -14.61
CA ALA A 412 -11.87 0.62 -15.82
C ALA A 412 -12.69 -0.02 -16.93
N ASP A 413 -12.44 0.34 -18.18
CA ASP A 413 -13.01 -0.33 -19.37
C ASP A 413 -12.20 -1.56 -19.82
N TRP A 414 -11.28 -2.03 -18.98
CA TRP A 414 -10.44 -3.20 -19.19
C TRP A 414 -10.21 -3.97 -17.89
N THR A 415 -9.72 -5.20 -17.99
CA THR A 415 -9.23 -5.99 -16.84
C THR A 415 -8.17 -7.00 -17.29
N PHE A 416 -7.56 -7.72 -16.36
CA PHE A 416 -6.70 -8.86 -16.66
C PHE A 416 -7.47 -10.17 -16.62
N LEU A 417 -7.34 -11.00 -17.65
CA LEU A 417 -7.97 -12.32 -17.76
C LEU A 417 -6.97 -13.36 -18.27
N ASN A 418 -7.24 -14.62 -17.97
CA ASN A 418 -6.69 -15.82 -18.60
C ASN A 418 -7.81 -16.85 -18.79
N ALA A 419 -7.46 -18.05 -19.26
CA ALA A 419 -8.44 -19.13 -19.43
C ALA A 419 -9.15 -19.47 -18.10
N GLU A 420 -8.39 -19.55 -17.01
CA GLU A 420 -8.85 -19.91 -15.68
C GLU A 420 -9.85 -18.89 -15.12
N LEU A 421 -9.57 -17.59 -15.24
CA LEU A 421 -10.52 -16.55 -14.82
C LEU A 421 -11.77 -16.51 -15.67
N CYS A 422 -11.67 -16.79 -16.98
CA CYS A 422 -12.87 -16.91 -17.81
C CYS A 422 -13.77 -18.06 -17.36
N ASP A 423 -13.17 -19.18 -16.94
CA ASP A 423 -13.90 -20.31 -16.38
C ASP A 423 -14.54 -19.95 -15.04
N VAL A 424 -13.79 -19.28 -14.15
CA VAL A 424 -14.33 -18.79 -12.88
C VAL A 424 -15.50 -17.84 -13.09
N TYR A 425 -15.35 -16.84 -13.96
CA TYR A 425 -16.36 -15.82 -14.18
C TYR A 425 -17.48 -16.24 -15.14
N ARG A 426 -17.37 -17.42 -15.77
CA ARG A 426 -18.27 -17.94 -16.80
C ARG A 426 -18.40 -16.97 -17.99
N LEU A 427 -17.29 -16.36 -18.41
CA LEU A 427 -17.25 -15.44 -19.54
C LEU A 427 -17.21 -16.21 -20.85
N ASP A 428 -17.96 -15.73 -21.86
CA ASP A 428 -17.85 -16.23 -23.22
C ASP A 428 -16.64 -15.58 -23.90
N ARG A 429 -15.52 -16.31 -23.93
CA ARG A 429 -14.25 -15.86 -24.50
C ARG A 429 -14.38 -15.39 -25.95
N ARG A 430 -15.35 -15.90 -26.71
CA ARG A 430 -15.58 -15.52 -28.12
C ARG A 430 -16.04 -14.07 -28.27
N LYS A 431 -16.57 -13.48 -27.19
CA LYS A 431 -17.05 -12.10 -27.17
C LYS A 431 -16.00 -11.11 -26.68
N ILE A 432 -14.86 -11.60 -26.20
CA ILE A 432 -13.74 -10.78 -25.75
C ILE A 432 -12.70 -10.76 -26.86
N GLN A 433 -12.33 -9.57 -27.31
CA GLN A 433 -11.38 -9.42 -28.39
C GLN A 433 -9.95 -9.72 -27.92
N GLY A 434 -9.33 -10.76 -28.48
CA GLY A 434 -7.93 -11.11 -28.26
C GLY A 434 -7.71 -12.63 -28.19
N GLU A 435 -6.44 -13.05 -28.18
CA GLU A 435 -6.07 -14.45 -27.99
C GLU A 435 -5.88 -14.76 -26.51
N PHE A 436 -6.57 -15.78 -26.00
CA PHE A 436 -6.44 -16.22 -24.61
C PHE A 436 -5.27 -17.19 -24.45
N ASN A 437 -4.48 -16.99 -23.39
CA ASN A 437 -3.47 -17.94 -22.95
C ASN A 437 -3.59 -18.20 -21.44
N GLN A 438 -2.68 -19.02 -20.90
CA GLN A 438 -2.65 -19.38 -19.48
C GLN A 438 -2.18 -18.22 -18.58
N ARG A 439 -1.48 -17.23 -19.15
CA ARG A 439 -1.01 -16.05 -18.40
C ARG A 439 -2.09 -14.98 -18.37
N LEU A 440 -2.12 -14.22 -17.30
CA LEU A 440 -2.97 -13.03 -17.22
C LEU A 440 -2.54 -12.00 -18.26
N GLN A 441 -3.50 -11.51 -19.04
CA GLN A 441 -3.31 -10.46 -20.02
C GLN A 441 -4.40 -9.41 -19.92
N ARG A 442 -4.07 -8.17 -20.30
CA ARG A 442 -5.01 -7.06 -20.35
C ARG A 442 -5.95 -7.21 -21.54
N TYR A 443 -7.26 -7.19 -21.29
CA TYR A 443 -8.30 -7.19 -22.32
C TYR A 443 -9.24 -6.00 -22.14
N PRO A 444 -9.64 -5.32 -23.23
CA PRO A 444 -10.77 -4.40 -23.18
C PRO A 444 -12.05 -5.18 -22.88
N LEU A 445 -12.92 -4.61 -22.03
CA LEU A 445 -14.18 -5.21 -21.64
C LEU A 445 -15.30 -4.77 -22.59
N PRO A 446 -16.03 -5.70 -23.24
CA PRO A 446 -17.25 -5.34 -23.93
C PRO A 446 -18.30 -4.84 -22.92
N GLU A 447 -19.29 -4.08 -23.39
CA GLU A 447 -20.32 -3.45 -22.55
C GLU A 447 -20.99 -4.43 -21.57
N GLU A 448 -21.32 -5.64 -22.05
CA GLU A 448 -21.94 -6.67 -21.22
C GLU A 448 -21.06 -7.18 -20.08
N TYR A 449 -19.73 -6.98 -20.15
CA TYR A 449 -18.76 -7.38 -19.12
C TYR A 449 -18.13 -6.17 -18.42
N ARG A 450 -18.67 -4.95 -18.64
CA ARG A 450 -18.14 -3.71 -18.06
C ARG A 450 -18.10 -3.70 -16.53
N TYR A 451 -18.94 -4.52 -15.89
CA TYR A 451 -18.95 -4.77 -14.44
C TYR A 451 -17.67 -5.45 -13.92
N ARG A 452 -16.81 -5.99 -14.79
CA ARG A 452 -15.50 -6.57 -14.42
C ARG A 452 -14.37 -5.57 -14.30
N GLY A 453 -14.60 -4.32 -14.69
CA GLY A 453 -13.59 -3.26 -14.59
C GLY A 453 -13.34 -2.81 -13.17
N GLY A 454 -12.08 -2.55 -12.81
CA GLY A 454 -11.69 -2.17 -11.45
C GLY A 454 -11.78 -3.32 -10.44
N VAL A 455 -11.22 -3.11 -9.25
CA VAL A 455 -11.04 -4.17 -8.23
C VAL A 455 -12.38 -4.67 -7.68
N LEU A 456 -13.43 -3.86 -7.73
CA LEU A 456 -14.79 -4.25 -7.35
C LEU A 456 -15.42 -5.27 -8.32
N GLY A 457 -14.80 -5.55 -9.46
CA GLY A 457 -15.25 -6.56 -10.43
C GLY A 457 -14.51 -7.89 -10.32
N GLU A 458 -13.51 -7.98 -9.44
CA GLU A 458 -12.55 -9.08 -9.37
C GLU A 458 -12.98 -10.15 -8.34
N GLY A 459 -12.88 -11.42 -8.73
CA GLY A 459 -13.30 -12.54 -7.89
C GLY A 459 -12.39 -12.77 -6.68
N GLY A 460 -11.10 -12.42 -6.77
CA GLY A 460 -10.18 -12.51 -5.63
C GLY A 460 -10.65 -11.61 -4.47
N VAL A 461 -11.05 -10.38 -4.79
CA VAL A 461 -11.65 -9.44 -3.84
C VAL A 461 -12.97 -9.98 -3.29
N MET A 462 -13.85 -10.50 -4.16
CA MET A 462 -15.12 -11.09 -3.72
C MET A 462 -14.93 -12.26 -2.77
N ALA A 463 -13.92 -13.11 -3.00
CA ALA A 463 -13.61 -14.26 -2.18
C ALA A 463 -13.09 -13.87 -0.79
N ILE A 464 -12.20 -12.89 -0.70
CA ILE A 464 -11.72 -12.37 0.58
C ILE A 464 -12.87 -11.74 1.38
N ALA A 465 -13.74 -10.99 0.69
CA ALA A 465 -14.88 -10.29 1.28
C ALA A 465 -16.15 -11.16 1.44
N SER A 466 -16.04 -12.49 1.43
CA SER A 466 -17.18 -13.42 1.56
C SER A 466 -16.87 -14.57 2.52
N TYR A 467 -17.88 -15.38 2.89
CA TYR A 467 -17.62 -16.66 3.56
C TYR A 467 -17.33 -17.76 2.52
N PRO A 468 -16.66 -18.88 2.87
CA PRO A 468 -16.29 -19.91 1.89
C PRO A 468 -17.46 -20.49 1.07
N ARG A 469 -18.68 -20.49 1.63
CA ARG A 469 -19.89 -21.06 1.03
C ARG A 469 -20.96 -20.03 0.62
N ARG A 470 -20.76 -18.73 0.85
CA ARG A 470 -21.76 -17.69 0.54
C ARG A 470 -21.18 -16.28 0.45
N SER A 471 -21.84 -15.42 -0.34
CA SER A 471 -21.60 -13.97 -0.31
C SER A 471 -21.89 -13.38 1.07
N SER A 472 -21.34 -12.21 1.35
CA SER A 472 -21.59 -11.47 2.58
C SER A 472 -21.61 -9.95 2.32
N PRO A 473 -22.79 -9.30 2.27
CA PRO A 473 -22.90 -7.85 2.20
C PRO A 473 -22.12 -7.16 3.31
N VAL A 474 -22.16 -7.71 4.52
CA VAL A 474 -21.45 -7.15 5.67
C VAL A 474 -19.94 -7.12 5.42
N LEU A 475 -19.34 -8.26 5.05
CA LEU A 475 -17.89 -8.33 4.83
C LEU A 475 -17.46 -7.53 3.59
N ARG A 476 -18.31 -7.43 2.56
CA ARG A 476 -18.08 -6.57 1.38
C ARG A 476 -18.13 -5.09 1.72
N GLY A 477 -19.13 -4.66 2.49
CA GLY A 477 -19.25 -3.30 2.98
C GLY A 477 -18.06 -2.92 3.84
N VAL A 478 -17.67 -3.79 4.77
CA VAL A 478 -16.46 -3.63 5.60
C VAL A 478 -15.22 -3.52 4.72
N TRP A 479 -15.04 -4.43 3.75
CA TRP A 479 -13.89 -4.41 2.86
C TRP A 479 -13.80 -3.11 2.05
N VAL A 480 -14.90 -2.61 1.50
CA VAL A 480 -14.91 -1.34 0.75
C VAL A 480 -14.60 -0.16 1.69
N LEU A 481 -15.25 -0.10 2.85
CA LEU A 481 -15.04 0.98 3.81
C LEU A 481 -13.59 1.02 4.32
N ASP A 482 -13.02 -0.13 4.67
CA ASP A 482 -11.65 -0.27 5.14
C ASP A 482 -10.65 -0.08 3.97
N LYS A 483 -10.67 -0.96 2.98
CA LYS A 483 -9.61 -1.03 1.94
C LYS A 483 -9.68 0.07 0.90
N MET A 484 -10.88 0.59 0.59
CA MET A 484 -11.03 1.65 -0.41
C MET A 484 -11.12 3.03 0.25
N LEU A 485 -11.79 3.18 1.39
CA LEU A 485 -12.06 4.51 1.97
C LEU A 485 -11.28 4.80 3.26
N GLY A 486 -10.53 3.84 3.80
CA GLY A 486 -9.78 4.02 5.03
C GLY A 486 -10.65 4.36 6.24
N VAL A 487 -11.89 3.88 6.26
CA VAL A 487 -12.82 4.09 7.37
C VAL A 487 -12.53 3.05 8.46
N GLU A 488 -12.08 3.54 9.61
CA GLU A 488 -11.94 2.74 10.82
C GLU A 488 -13.33 2.27 11.29
N LEU A 489 -13.49 0.97 11.46
CA LEU A 489 -14.72 0.35 11.96
C LEU A 489 -14.46 -0.25 13.34
N PRO A 490 -15.34 -0.02 14.32
CA PRO A 490 -15.20 -0.63 15.64
C PRO A 490 -15.36 -2.15 15.56
N PRO A 491 -14.76 -2.92 16.49
CA PRO A 491 -14.96 -4.36 16.55
C PRO A 491 -16.43 -4.70 16.81
N PRO A 492 -16.92 -5.86 16.32
CA PRO A 492 -18.29 -6.28 16.57
C PRO A 492 -18.52 -6.51 18.09
N PRO A 493 -19.72 -6.25 18.62
CA PRO A 493 -20.01 -6.52 20.03
C PRO A 493 -19.89 -8.01 20.36
N ALA A 494 -19.30 -8.35 21.52
CA ALA A 494 -18.90 -9.71 21.88
C ALA A 494 -20.04 -10.75 22.00
N ASN A 495 -21.30 -10.32 22.09
CA ASN A 495 -22.46 -11.17 22.39
C ASN A 495 -23.52 -11.23 21.27
N VAL A 496 -23.16 -10.91 20.02
CA VAL A 496 -24.10 -10.99 18.89
C VAL A 496 -24.10 -12.41 18.29
N PRO A 497 -25.24 -13.14 18.28
CA PRO A 497 -25.31 -14.44 17.64
C PRO A 497 -25.01 -14.36 16.14
N ALA A 498 -24.20 -15.28 15.62
CA ALA A 498 -23.96 -15.38 14.18
C ALA A 498 -25.27 -15.68 13.42
N LEU A 499 -25.41 -15.14 12.21
CA LEU A 499 -26.53 -15.47 11.32
C LEU A 499 -26.47 -16.96 10.94
N GLU A 500 -27.51 -17.74 11.28
CA GLU A 500 -27.57 -19.20 11.08
C GLU A 500 -27.08 -19.67 9.70
N GLU A 501 -26.16 -20.65 9.67
CA GLU A 501 -25.44 -21.06 8.46
C GLU A 501 -26.02 -22.31 7.77
N SER A 502 -27.15 -22.85 8.24
CA SER A 502 -27.72 -24.08 7.68
C SER A 502 -28.27 -23.87 6.25
N LYS A 503 -28.19 -24.92 5.42
CA LYS A 503 -28.75 -24.92 4.06
C LYS A 503 -30.26 -24.64 4.05
N GLU A 504 -30.97 -25.09 5.08
CA GLU A 504 -32.41 -24.91 5.26
C GLU A 504 -32.75 -23.45 5.60
N ALA A 505 -31.98 -22.81 6.48
CA ALA A 505 -32.15 -21.39 6.82
C ALA A 505 -31.72 -20.45 5.67
N ALA A 506 -30.72 -20.82 4.86
CA ALA A 506 -30.30 -20.07 3.68
C ALA A 506 -31.28 -20.18 2.49
N ALA A 507 -32.08 -21.26 2.42
CA ALA A 507 -33.07 -21.46 1.37
C ALA A 507 -34.42 -20.79 1.66
N ALA A 508 -34.68 -20.39 2.91
CA ALA A 508 -35.98 -19.88 3.33
C ALA A 508 -36.21 -18.39 3.01
N GLN A 509 -35.15 -17.58 3.00
CA GLN A 509 -35.22 -16.12 2.79
C GLN A 509 -33.97 -15.60 2.08
N THR A 510 -34.11 -14.51 1.32
CA THR A 510 -32.96 -13.83 0.71
C THR A 510 -32.01 -13.28 1.77
N LEU A 511 -30.72 -13.16 1.45
CA LEU A 511 -29.73 -12.65 2.41
C LEU A 511 -30.06 -11.23 2.89
N ARG A 512 -30.66 -10.40 2.02
CA ARG A 512 -31.14 -9.05 2.36
C ARG A 512 -32.21 -9.08 3.45
N ALA A 513 -33.22 -9.93 3.31
CA ALA A 513 -34.31 -10.04 4.28
C ALA A 513 -33.78 -10.45 5.67
N ARG A 514 -32.82 -11.39 5.70
CA ARG A 514 -32.18 -11.86 6.93
C ARG A 514 -31.37 -10.75 7.63
N LEU A 515 -30.62 -9.95 6.86
CA LEU A 515 -29.86 -8.82 7.40
C LEU A 515 -30.75 -7.67 7.86
N GLN A 516 -31.87 -7.42 7.18
CA GLN A 516 -32.85 -6.44 7.63
C GLN A 516 -33.43 -6.82 9.00
N GLN A 517 -33.81 -8.09 9.19
CA GLN A 517 -34.23 -8.58 10.50
C GLN A 517 -33.14 -8.42 11.57
N HIS A 518 -31.87 -8.65 11.22
CA HIS A 518 -30.74 -8.44 12.13
C HIS A 518 -30.58 -6.97 12.55
N ARG A 519 -30.87 -6.04 11.64
CA ARG A 519 -30.80 -4.60 11.86
C ARG A 519 -31.97 -4.02 12.65
N ASP A 520 -33.03 -4.79 12.93
CA ASP A 520 -34.11 -4.35 13.82
C ASP A 520 -33.60 -4.10 15.25
N ASN A 521 -32.42 -4.63 15.61
CA ASN A 521 -31.72 -4.27 16.83
C ASN A 521 -31.03 -2.90 16.67
N PRO A 522 -31.40 -1.87 17.47
CA PRO A 522 -30.82 -0.53 17.38
C PRO A 522 -29.29 -0.50 17.50
N ASN A 523 -28.70 -1.37 18.34
CA ASN A 523 -27.25 -1.45 18.53
C ASN A 523 -26.53 -1.93 17.27
N CYS A 524 -27.17 -2.80 16.49
CA CYS A 524 -26.61 -3.31 15.24
C CYS A 524 -26.81 -2.28 14.11
N ALA A 525 -27.96 -1.59 14.09
CA ALA A 525 -28.27 -0.58 13.09
C ALA A 525 -27.24 0.56 13.03
N THR A 526 -26.67 0.98 14.17
CA THR A 526 -25.68 2.07 14.25
C THR A 526 -24.55 1.94 13.24
N CYS A 527 -23.96 0.74 13.10
CA CYS A 527 -22.89 0.49 12.14
C CYS A 527 -23.43 -0.05 10.80
N HIS A 528 -24.38 -0.98 10.85
CA HIS A 528 -24.88 -1.66 9.64
C HIS A 528 -25.65 -0.75 8.69
N ASN A 529 -26.21 0.37 9.16
CA ASN A 529 -26.81 1.38 8.29
C ASN A 529 -25.81 2.01 7.31
N ARG A 530 -24.51 1.97 7.62
CA ARG A 530 -23.43 2.44 6.73
C ARG A 530 -22.78 1.30 5.95
N ILE A 531 -22.63 0.13 6.58
CA ILE A 531 -21.92 -1.03 6.01
C ILE A 531 -22.79 -1.74 4.97
N ASP A 532 -24.00 -2.16 5.35
CA ASP A 532 -24.81 -3.06 4.53
C ASP A 532 -25.22 -2.47 3.19
N PRO A 533 -25.60 -1.18 3.07
CA PRO A 533 -25.91 -0.57 1.77
C PRO A 533 -24.78 -0.71 0.75
N ILE A 534 -23.53 -0.51 1.17
CA ILE A 534 -22.35 -0.66 0.30
C ILE A 534 -22.19 -2.12 -0.12
N GLY A 535 -22.38 -3.05 0.82
CA GLY A 535 -22.36 -4.48 0.56
C GLY A 535 -23.43 -4.97 -0.41
N PHE A 536 -24.67 -4.50 -0.26
CA PHE A 536 -25.81 -4.88 -1.11
C PHE A 536 -25.58 -4.51 -2.57
N ALA A 537 -24.88 -3.42 -2.83
CA ALA A 537 -24.52 -2.99 -4.17
C ALA A 537 -23.66 -4.04 -4.93
N LEU A 538 -23.00 -4.95 -4.20
CA LEU A 538 -22.16 -6.02 -4.77
C LEU A 538 -22.84 -7.40 -4.77
N GLU A 539 -24.10 -7.52 -4.34
CA GLU A 539 -24.72 -8.84 -4.14
C GLU A 539 -24.96 -9.65 -5.41
N ASN A 540 -24.94 -9.00 -6.58
CA ASN A 540 -24.92 -9.68 -7.87
C ASN A 540 -23.65 -10.53 -8.07
N PHE A 541 -22.59 -10.35 -7.28
CA PHE A 541 -21.45 -11.26 -7.27
C PHE A 541 -21.66 -12.41 -6.29
N SER A 542 -21.35 -13.64 -6.70
CA SER A 542 -21.19 -14.78 -5.80
C SER A 542 -19.93 -14.64 -4.93
N GLU A 543 -19.72 -15.58 -4.01
CA GLU A 543 -18.54 -15.63 -3.15
C GLU A 543 -17.21 -15.73 -3.92
N ILE A 544 -17.19 -16.32 -5.13
CA ILE A 544 -16.00 -16.34 -6.02
C ILE A 544 -16.09 -15.29 -7.13
N GLY A 545 -17.05 -14.37 -7.05
CA GLY A 545 -17.23 -13.29 -8.01
C GLY A 545 -17.98 -13.68 -9.28
N GLN A 546 -18.75 -14.77 -9.34
CA GLN A 546 -19.63 -15.04 -10.50
C GLN A 546 -20.82 -14.08 -10.50
N TRP A 547 -21.20 -13.54 -11.65
CA TRP A 547 -22.42 -12.72 -11.75
C TRP A 547 -23.67 -13.60 -11.60
N ARG A 548 -24.66 -13.09 -10.88
CA ARG A 548 -25.95 -13.74 -10.62
C ARG A 548 -27.05 -12.68 -10.47
N ASP A 549 -28.25 -13.02 -10.93
CA ASP A 549 -29.45 -12.18 -10.82
C ASP A 549 -30.43 -12.68 -9.76
N LYS A 550 -30.17 -13.85 -9.17
CA LYS A 550 -31.04 -14.50 -8.19
C LYS A 550 -30.28 -14.99 -6.95
N ASP A 551 -30.97 -14.92 -5.81
CA ASP A 551 -30.56 -15.44 -4.51
C ASP A 551 -31.73 -16.20 -3.86
N ALA A 552 -31.47 -17.40 -3.35
CA ALA A 552 -32.52 -18.28 -2.80
C ALA A 552 -33.78 -18.44 -3.69
N GLY A 553 -33.61 -18.39 -5.02
CA GLY A 553 -34.70 -18.47 -6.01
C GLY A 553 -35.43 -17.14 -6.29
N GLY A 554 -35.23 -16.11 -5.47
CA GLY A 554 -35.76 -14.76 -5.67
C GLY A 554 -34.80 -13.83 -6.44
N PRO A 555 -35.28 -12.70 -7.00
CA PRO A 555 -34.41 -11.72 -7.63
C PRO A 555 -33.52 -11.01 -6.59
N ILE A 556 -32.29 -10.67 -6.99
CA ILE A 556 -31.42 -9.81 -6.20
C ILE A 556 -31.85 -8.36 -6.39
N ASP A 557 -32.07 -7.65 -5.28
CA ASP A 557 -32.26 -6.21 -5.25
C ASP A 557 -30.96 -5.57 -4.72
N PRO A 558 -30.12 -4.98 -5.60
CA PRO A 558 -28.85 -4.40 -5.22
C PRO A 558 -28.97 -2.88 -4.92
N VAL A 559 -30.20 -2.33 -4.89
CA VAL A 559 -30.43 -0.91 -4.61
C VAL A 559 -30.37 -0.66 -3.11
N ALA A 560 -29.56 0.29 -2.71
CA ALA A 560 -29.43 0.72 -1.33
C ALA A 560 -29.43 2.24 -1.19
N ILE A 561 -29.78 2.72 0.01
CA ILE A 561 -29.80 4.12 0.38
C ILE A 561 -28.90 4.27 1.60
N LEU A 562 -27.91 5.16 1.52
CA LEU A 562 -27.04 5.51 2.63
C LEU A 562 -27.78 6.42 3.64
N PRO A 563 -27.30 6.55 4.88
CA PRO A 563 -27.96 7.38 5.90
C PRO A 563 -28.14 8.85 5.52
N ASP A 564 -27.28 9.38 4.65
CA ASP A 564 -27.35 10.74 4.10
C ASP A 564 -28.39 10.88 2.96
N GLY A 565 -29.07 9.80 2.58
CA GLY A 565 -30.02 9.75 1.47
C GLY A 565 -29.41 9.41 0.12
N THR A 566 -28.09 9.22 0.01
CA THR A 566 -27.43 8.87 -1.24
C THR A 566 -27.89 7.50 -1.73
N LYS A 567 -28.42 7.43 -2.96
CA LYS A 567 -28.86 6.18 -3.60
C LYS A 567 -27.69 5.50 -4.31
N ILE A 568 -27.43 4.24 -3.97
CA ILE A 568 -26.50 3.35 -4.65
C ILE A 568 -27.30 2.27 -5.39
N ASP A 569 -27.14 2.19 -6.71
CA ASP A 569 -27.84 1.24 -7.57
C ASP A 569 -26.86 0.21 -8.12
N GLY A 570 -26.70 -0.90 -7.40
CA GLY A 570 -25.74 -1.95 -7.72
C GLY A 570 -24.29 -1.47 -7.84
N GLN A 571 -23.45 -2.33 -8.43
CA GLN A 571 -22.01 -2.09 -8.51
C GLN A 571 -21.70 -0.81 -9.29
N ALA A 572 -22.44 -0.52 -10.37
CA ALA A 572 -22.26 0.70 -11.14
C ALA A 572 -22.52 1.95 -10.30
N GLY A 573 -23.59 1.95 -9.49
CA GLY A 573 -23.87 3.02 -8.52
C GLY A 573 -22.78 3.15 -7.46
N LEU A 574 -22.23 2.03 -6.97
CA LEU A 574 -21.15 2.05 -5.98
C LEU A 574 -19.86 2.63 -6.55
N LYS A 575 -19.50 2.26 -7.78
CA LYS A 575 -18.36 2.85 -8.50
C LYS A 575 -18.52 4.35 -8.63
N LYS A 576 -19.71 4.81 -9.03
CA LYS A 576 -20.04 6.24 -9.10
C LYS A 576 -19.87 6.94 -7.75
N TYR A 577 -20.39 6.34 -6.67
CA TYR A 577 -20.23 6.87 -5.31
C TYR A 577 -18.74 6.99 -4.92
N LEU A 578 -17.92 5.97 -5.20
CA LEU A 578 -16.48 6.03 -4.91
C LEU A 578 -15.74 7.08 -5.76
N LEU A 579 -16.12 7.26 -7.02
CA LEU A 579 -15.57 8.32 -7.88
C LEU A 579 -15.99 9.72 -7.38
N GLU A 580 -17.20 9.87 -6.86
CA GLU A 580 -17.64 11.11 -6.21
C GLU A 580 -16.82 11.41 -4.93
N ASN A 581 -16.34 10.36 -4.24
CA ASN A 581 -15.50 10.41 -3.05
C ASN A 581 -14.00 10.11 -3.33
N GLN A 582 -13.56 10.32 -4.56
CA GLN A 582 -12.23 9.91 -5.03
C GLN A 582 -11.05 10.45 -4.21
N GLN A 583 -11.16 11.65 -3.62
CA GLN A 583 -10.08 12.21 -2.80
C GLN A 583 -9.83 11.37 -1.54
N GLN A 584 -10.89 10.84 -0.91
CA GLN A 584 -10.74 9.96 0.25
C GLN A 584 -10.05 8.65 -0.14
N PHE A 585 -10.46 8.06 -1.27
CA PHE A 585 -9.80 6.87 -1.82
C PHE A 585 -8.32 7.10 -2.10
N VAL A 586 -8.00 8.18 -2.81
CA VAL A 586 -6.61 8.52 -3.15
C VAL A 586 -5.78 8.84 -1.92
N ARG A 587 -6.34 9.53 -0.92
CA ARG A 587 -5.67 9.78 0.36
C ARG A 587 -5.33 8.46 1.07
N HIS A 588 -6.30 7.54 1.16
CA HIS A 588 -6.08 6.25 1.79
C HIS A 588 -5.01 5.43 1.04
N LEU A 589 -5.09 5.37 -0.29
CA LEU A 589 -4.08 4.71 -1.10
C LEU A 589 -2.69 5.34 -0.91
N THR A 590 -2.61 6.67 -0.84
CA THR A 590 -1.36 7.40 -0.55
C THR A 590 -0.80 7.01 0.82
N GLN A 591 -1.62 6.93 1.86
CA GLN A 591 -1.18 6.48 3.19
C GLN A 591 -0.60 5.07 3.12
N LYS A 592 -1.33 4.14 2.49
CA LYS A 592 -0.88 2.75 2.33
C LYS A 592 0.45 2.64 1.59
N MET A 593 0.57 3.32 0.45
CA MET A 593 1.80 3.25 -0.34
C MET A 593 2.96 3.99 0.35
N LEU A 594 2.71 5.10 1.04
CA LEU A 594 3.75 5.81 1.80
C LEU A 594 4.27 4.95 2.97
N GLY A 595 3.38 4.34 3.76
CA GLY A 595 3.78 3.44 4.85
C GLY A 595 4.58 2.23 4.35
N TYR A 596 4.16 1.63 3.22
CA TYR A 596 4.92 0.56 2.57
C TYR A 596 6.29 1.03 2.07
N ALA A 597 6.39 2.22 1.48
CA ALA A 597 7.63 2.80 0.97
C ALA A 597 8.63 3.17 2.08
N LEU A 598 8.11 3.69 3.20
CA LEU A 598 8.91 4.03 4.38
C LEU A 598 9.21 2.81 5.26
N ALA A 599 8.49 1.71 5.06
CA ALA A 599 8.59 0.47 5.82
C ALA A 599 8.39 0.68 7.33
N ARG A 600 7.40 1.51 7.68
CA ARG A 600 6.95 1.80 9.05
C ARG A 600 5.52 2.32 9.06
N GLY A 601 4.85 2.28 10.21
CA GLY A 601 3.62 3.04 10.44
C GLY A 601 3.82 4.55 10.23
N LEU A 602 2.77 5.22 9.75
CA LEU A 602 2.77 6.68 9.60
C LEU A 602 2.62 7.33 10.97
N GLU A 603 3.37 8.41 11.17
CA GLU A 603 3.35 9.24 12.36
C GLU A 603 2.59 10.54 12.06
N SER A 604 2.31 11.33 13.10
CA SER A 604 1.66 12.63 12.97
C SER A 604 2.36 13.54 11.96
N GLY A 605 3.69 13.52 11.91
CA GLY A 605 4.50 14.29 10.95
C GLY A 605 4.30 13.91 9.47
N ASP A 606 3.78 12.72 9.17
CA ASP A 606 3.56 12.27 7.79
C ASP A 606 2.23 12.76 7.20
N VAL A 607 1.32 13.30 8.02
CA VAL A 607 0.02 13.80 7.55
C VAL A 607 0.18 14.92 6.52
N ALA A 608 1.11 15.86 6.77
CA ALA A 608 1.40 16.93 5.83
C ALA A 608 1.94 16.40 4.49
N THR A 609 2.77 15.35 4.53
CA THR A 609 3.26 14.67 3.32
C THR A 609 2.13 14.00 2.55
N VAL A 610 1.21 13.31 3.23
CA VAL A 610 0.05 12.69 2.58
C VAL A 610 -0.81 13.73 1.86
N GLU A 611 -1.14 14.86 2.50
CA GLU A 611 -1.95 15.91 1.87
C GLU A 611 -1.21 16.57 0.69
N SER A 612 0.08 16.86 0.85
CA SER A 612 0.96 17.35 -0.23
C SER A 612 0.94 16.44 -1.46
N ILE A 613 1.04 15.11 -1.25
CA ILE A 613 0.97 14.12 -2.34
C ILE A 613 -0.43 14.10 -2.97
N VAL A 614 -1.51 14.14 -2.17
CA VAL A 614 -2.89 14.13 -2.69
C VAL A 614 -3.17 15.36 -3.56
N GLU A 615 -2.68 16.54 -3.18
CA GLU A 615 -2.79 17.77 -3.97
C GLU A 615 -2.05 17.65 -5.30
N ARG A 616 -0.83 17.12 -5.27
CA ARG A 616 -0.05 16.86 -6.49
C ARG A 616 -0.76 15.87 -7.40
N LEU A 617 -1.36 14.82 -6.84
CA LEU A 617 -2.14 13.85 -7.60
C LEU A 617 -3.36 14.51 -8.24
N GLN A 618 -4.12 15.31 -7.50
CA GLN A 618 -5.27 16.04 -8.05
C GLN A 618 -4.86 16.97 -9.20
N ALA A 619 -3.75 17.72 -9.03
CA ALA A 619 -3.22 18.60 -10.07
C ALA A 619 -2.75 17.85 -11.33
N ASN A 620 -2.42 16.57 -11.20
CA ASN A 620 -1.96 15.69 -12.27
C ASN A 620 -3.00 14.61 -12.62
N GLU A 621 -4.30 14.90 -12.53
CA GLU A 621 -5.38 13.99 -12.95
C GLU A 621 -5.32 12.57 -12.34
N TYR A 622 -4.78 12.47 -11.13
CA TYR A 622 -4.54 11.23 -10.38
C TYR A 622 -3.69 10.21 -11.14
N ARG A 623 -2.71 10.66 -11.93
CA ARG A 623 -1.77 9.78 -12.65
C ARG A 623 -0.99 8.90 -11.68
N SER A 624 -0.96 7.61 -11.95
CA SER A 624 -0.38 6.61 -11.05
C SER A 624 1.13 6.78 -10.83
N GLN A 625 1.90 7.21 -11.84
CA GLN A 625 3.33 7.45 -11.66
C GLN A 625 3.59 8.67 -10.78
N GLU A 626 2.70 9.68 -10.77
CA GLU A 626 2.86 10.84 -9.88
C GLU A 626 2.79 10.44 -8.40
N LEU A 627 2.01 9.41 -8.03
CA LEU A 627 1.99 8.89 -6.66
C LEU A 627 3.38 8.41 -6.24
N VAL A 628 4.01 7.58 -7.08
CA VAL A 628 5.36 7.07 -6.83
C VAL A 628 6.37 8.21 -6.82
N LEU A 629 6.31 9.12 -7.78
CA LEU A 629 7.24 10.24 -7.88
C LEU A 629 7.11 11.22 -6.71
N ALA A 630 5.90 11.50 -6.25
CA ALA A 630 5.64 12.36 -5.11
C ALA A 630 6.14 11.72 -3.80
N ILE A 631 5.95 10.40 -3.62
CA ILE A 631 6.50 9.66 -2.48
C ILE A 631 8.03 9.73 -2.48
N VAL A 632 8.70 9.34 -3.57
CA VAL A 632 10.18 9.29 -3.56
C VAL A 632 10.83 10.67 -3.46
N THR A 633 10.09 11.75 -3.79
CA THR A 633 10.57 13.12 -3.69
C THR A 633 10.19 13.83 -2.38
N SER A 634 9.36 13.18 -1.55
CA SER A 634 8.90 13.71 -0.26
C SER A 634 10.02 13.79 0.79
N GLU A 635 9.83 14.66 1.78
CA GLU A 635 10.75 14.80 2.90
C GLU A 635 10.98 13.50 3.68
N PRO A 636 9.94 12.76 4.16
CA PRO A 636 10.16 11.53 4.93
C PRO A 636 10.84 10.41 4.15
N PHE A 637 10.76 10.41 2.80
CA PHE A 637 11.50 9.44 1.99
C PHE A 637 12.96 9.83 1.80
N ARG A 638 13.26 11.13 1.72
CA ARG A 638 14.61 11.65 1.40
C ARG A 638 15.43 12.08 2.61
N GLN A 639 14.78 12.23 3.75
CA GLN A 639 15.38 12.70 4.99
C GLN A 639 15.05 11.78 6.16
N LYS A 640 15.86 11.87 7.22
CA LYS A 640 15.72 11.16 8.50
C LYS A 640 15.86 12.15 9.66
N ARG A 641 15.15 11.91 10.76
CA ARG A 641 15.10 12.78 11.94
C ARG A 641 14.86 11.95 13.20
N VAL A 642 15.58 12.24 14.27
CA VAL A 642 15.35 11.61 15.58
C VAL A 642 14.65 12.62 16.49
N ASN A 643 13.50 12.25 17.04
CA ASN A 643 12.82 13.04 18.06
C ASN A 643 13.57 12.93 19.40
N GLN A 644 13.59 13.99 20.19
CA GLN A 644 14.18 13.98 21.55
C GLN A 644 13.44 13.08 22.53
#